data_AF-A0AAD5NYP4-F1
#
_entry.id   AF-A0AAD5NYP4-F1
#
_cell.length_a   1.000
_cell.length_b   1.000
_cell.length_c   1.000
_cell.angle_alpha   90.00
_cell.angle_beta   90.00
_cell.angle_gamma   90.00
#
_symmetry.space_group_name_H-M   'P 1'
#
loop_
_entity.id
_entity.type
_entity.pdbx_description
1 polymer ?
#
loop_
_entity_poly.entity_id
_entity_poly.type
_entity_poly.pdbx_seq_one_letter_code
_entity_poly.pdbx_strand_id
1 'polypeptide(L)'
;MLLSSIVDVLTEDLLLRVRGKIDDGDEESKTWRLVCREFLRVDSLSRSALRLLRVEFASRLLLKYPNVKVLDLSACSRVHDATISTLLSQSRSSNSLGWTRSLKILNLSRASGLRYKGLEMLARACPGLESVDVSYCCEFGDWEAAALSTAGGLKEVKMDKCLNVTDVGLAKIAIGCVGLERLSLRWCMEITDMGIDLLCKKCQHLKFLDVSYLKVTSDSICSIATLPLLEELAMVACPIVDDVGLQFLENGCPLLQVIDVSRCESVSLFGLISVIRGHSGLLQINAGFCFQELSAALLYHMKDLKNLEKLVVDGARIADSSLEIISTNCKSLVEIGLSKCAGVTNMNIIQFVSGWVDLKSINLTCCRSVSDAAISAIADSCRSLLCLKIESCDMITEKGFYQLGSFCLQLQELDITDCVGVNDKGLEYLSRCSELLCLKLGLCTNISDKGLFYIASNCAKLHELDLYRCTGVRDDGLAALSYGCKKLKKLNLSYCIGVTDRGMGYIGSLEELSDLELRGLMNITSVGLTAVAAGCKRLADLDLKHCVNIDDSGFLALAFFSRNLRQINLSFCAVSDTALCMVMGNLTRLQDAKLVHLTNCTVEGFELALRNCCFWIKKVKLLAPLRFLLSSETLETLYARVLLPSLEALPNVKPSSDEQTFSTQALMKLVCTNVENQDSCLSKLQNSFENTETPKPKSVLSAAMRHTLNEVRQALQIMTGFNTLSISYREQIAIEDCKELLDFSLSELAWSLAEMKKIREGDSNAQYQGNLKAWLSAALSNQDTCLEGFEGTDRRLENFIRGSLKQVTQLIDNVLALYTQLHSLPFKPSRNHTSQNQSSKFPKWITDGDQELLSKSPQGMHADAIVALDGSGHYQTITDAIYAAPSYSNRRYIIYVKKGVYRENIDMKKKKTNIMLVGDGMGATVVTGNRNFMQGWTTFRTATVAVSGKGFIARDMTFRNTAGPENHQAVALRVDSDQSAFFRCSMEGHQDTLYAHSLRQFYRECNIYGTIDFIFGNGAAALQNCKIYTRVPLPLQKVTITAQGRKNPNQSTGFSIQDSYIFASQPTYLGRPWKEFSRTVFMNTYMNGLVQPRGWLEWYGNFALGTLWYGEYKNYGPGASLSGRVKWPGYHIISDSSTATFFTAGRFIDGRSWLPGTGIKFTSGLSN
;
A
#
# COMPACT_ATOMS: atom_id res chain seq x y z
N MET A 1 8.06 23.38 68.43
CA MET A 1 7.65 24.28 67.34
C MET A 1 8.22 23.73 66.04
N LEU A 2 7.45 22.90 65.33
CA LEU A 2 7.77 22.50 63.96
C LEU A 2 7.33 23.67 63.06
N LEU A 3 8.25 24.21 62.26
CA LEU A 3 7.96 25.25 61.27
C LEU A 3 6.89 24.72 60.30
N SER A 4 5.66 25.18 60.44
CA SER A 4 4.65 25.08 59.39
C SER A 4 5.21 25.74 58.13
N SER A 5 5.11 25.07 56.99
CA SER A 5 5.47 25.65 55.70
C SER A 5 4.72 26.97 55.53
N ILE A 6 5.39 28.04 55.07
CA ILE A 6 4.74 29.35 54.80
C ILE A 6 3.56 29.20 53.83
N VAL A 7 3.59 28.13 53.03
CA VAL A 7 2.58 27.76 52.05
C VAL A 7 1.28 27.27 52.69
N ASP A 8 1.33 26.74 53.92
CA ASP A 8 0.15 26.28 54.67
C ASP A 8 -0.67 27.44 55.26
N VAL A 9 -0.17 28.68 55.19
CA VAL A 9 -0.86 29.91 55.65
C VAL A 9 -1.65 30.58 54.51
N LEU A 10 -1.50 30.11 53.26
CA LEU A 10 -2.21 30.66 52.11
C LEU A 10 -3.72 30.37 52.21
N THR A 11 -4.54 31.39 51.93
CA THR A 11 -6.01 31.25 51.87
C THR A 11 -6.44 30.46 50.62
N GLU A 12 -7.62 29.84 50.65
CA GLU A 12 -8.18 29.11 49.49
C GLU A 12 -8.23 29.99 48.22
N ASP A 13 -8.52 31.30 48.32
CA ASP A 13 -8.53 32.24 47.17
C ASP A 13 -7.14 32.39 46.53
N LEU A 14 -6.09 32.52 47.34
CA LEU A 14 -4.71 32.61 46.85
C LEU A 14 -4.27 31.29 46.22
N LEU A 15 -4.62 30.16 46.84
CA LEU A 15 -4.32 28.83 46.31
C LEU A 15 -5.06 28.57 44.98
N LEU A 16 -6.28 29.09 44.80
CA LEU A 16 -7.01 29.04 43.53
C LEU A 16 -6.31 29.86 42.44
N ARG A 17 -5.80 31.06 42.77
CA ARG A 17 -5.01 31.88 41.82
C ARG A 17 -3.70 31.21 41.45
N VAL A 18 -2.99 30.63 42.42
CA VAL A 18 -1.77 29.84 42.19
C VAL A 18 -2.09 28.65 41.29
N ARG A 19 -3.18 27.93 41.57
CA ARG A 19 -3.61 26.79 40.76
C ARG A 19 -3.95 27.18 39.32
N GLY A 20 -4.56 28.35 39.12
CA GLY A 20 -4.86 28.89 37.79
C GLY A 20 -3.63 29.33 36.98
N LYS A 21 -2.44 29.38 37.60
CA LYS A 21 -1.16 29.64 36.94
C LYS A 21 -0.35 28.37 36.64
N ILE A 22 -0.77 27.21 37.17
CA ILE A 22 -0.09 25.93 37.01
C ILE A 22 -0.85 25.09 35.98
N ASP A 23 -0.15 24.60 34.96
CA ASP A 23 -0.75 23.73 33.95
C ASP A 23 -1.16 22.36 34.51
N ASP A 24 -2.30 21.84 34.02
CA ASP A 24 -2.97 20.62 34.54
C ASP A 24 -2.12 19.33 34.44
N GLY A 25 -1.04 19.37 33.65
CA GLY A 25 -0.12 18.26 33.36
C GLY A 25 1.28 18.37 33.97
N ASP A 26 1.59 19.43 34.74
CA ASP A 26 2.98 19.73 35.12
C ASP A 26 3.45 19.09 36.45
N GLU A 27 4.76 18.87 36.56
CA GLU A 27 5.46 18.42 37.78
C GLU A 27 5.23 19.39 38.95
N GLU A 28 5.04 20.68 38.65
CA GLU A 28 4.77 21.73 39.62
C GLU A 28 3.48 21.47 40.43
N SER A 29 2.41 21.04 39.76
CA SER A 29 1.15 20.68 40.43
C SER A 29 1.33 19.51 41.40
N LYS A 30 2.21 18.54 41.09
CA LYS A 30 2.52 17.45 42.02
C LYS A 30 3.32 17.96 43.22
N THR A 31 4.29 18.84 42.98
CA THR A 31 5.13 19.43 44.02
C THR A 31 4.28 20.23 45.02
N TRP A 32 3.38 21.08 44.54
CA TRP A 32 2.43 21.82 45.38
C TRP A 32 1.50 20.92 46.20
N ARG A 33 1.05 19.80 45.63
CA ARG A 33 0.25 18.78 46.34
C ARG A 33 1.01 18.08 47.46
N LEU A 34 2.34 17.99 47.37
CA LEU A 34 3.19 17.36 48.37
C LEU A 34 3.52 18.30 49.54
N VAL A 35 3.56 19.61 49.29
CA VAL A 35 4.00 20.61 50.29
C VAL A 35 2.87 21.45 50.90
N CYS A 36 1.65 21.38 50.37
CA CYS A 36 0.48 22.10 50.90
C CYS A 36 -0.79 21.23 50.84
N ARG A 37 -1.32 20.88 52.03
CA ARG A 37 -2.53 20.04 52.14
C ARG A 37 -3.79 20.76 51.64
N GLU A 38 -3.86 22.07 51.83
CA GLU A 38 -5.00 22.88 51.38
C GLU A 38 -4.99 23.04 49.85
N PHE A 39 -3.81 23.16 49.24
CA PHE A 39 -3.67 23.14 47.77
C PHE A 39 -4.15 21.82 47.17
N LEU A 40 -3.91 20.68 47.83
CA LEU A 40 -4.44 19.39 47.39
C LEU A 40 -5.97 19.36 47.34
N ARG A 41 -6.64 20.01 48.31
CA ARG A 41 -8.10 20.16 48.34
C ARG A 41 -8.59 21.10 47.25
N VAL A 42 -7.93 22.25 47.09
CA VAL A 42 -8.22 23.25 46.03
C VAL A 42 -8.06 22.64 44.63
N ASP A 43 -6.94 21.98 44.32
CA ASP A 43 -6.72 21.27 43.06
C ASP A 43 -7.79 20.19 42.82
N SER A 44 -8.24 19.50 43.89
CA SER A 44 -9.31 18.49 43.79
C SER A 44 -10.64 19.08 43.33
N LEU A 45 -11.01 20.26 43.85
CA LEU A 45 -12.28 20.92 43.59
C LEU A 45 -12.26 21.75 42.30
N SER A 46 -11.10 22.29 41.93
CA SER A 46 -10.94 23.19 40.78
C SER A 46 -10.56 22.46 39.48
N ARG A 47 -10.07 21.21 39.55
CA ARG A 47 -9.66 20.45 38.35
C ARG A 47 -10.86 20.14 37.46
N SER A 48 -10.80 20.68 36.24
CA SER A 48 -11.88 20.56 35.24
C SER A 48 -11.55 19.57 34.12
N ALA A 49 -10.29 19.18 33.95
CA ALA A 49 -9.86 18.21 32.94
C ALA A 49 -9.10 17.02 33.55
N LEU A 50 -9.42 15.82 33.06
CA LEU A 50 -8.81 14.58 33.49
C LEU A 50 -8.46 13.71 32.28
N ARG A 51 -7.16 13.53 32.04
CA ARG A 51 -6.65 12.55 31.08
C ARG A 51 -6.25 11.27 31.81
N LEU A 52 -6.97 10.19 31.56
CA LEU A 52 -6.67 8.90 32.15
C LEU A 52 -5.77 8.09 31.23
N LEU A 53 -4.66 7.62 31.81
CA LEU A 53 -3.73 6.71 31.14
C LEU A 53 -4.06 5.24 31.43
N ARG A 54 -4.84 4.98 32.48
CA ARG A 54 -5.30 3.65 32.92
C ARG A 54 -6.71 3.77 33.50
N VAL A 55 -7.64 2.99 32.97
CA VAL A 55 -9.06 3.04 33.36
C VAL A 55 -9.30 2.52 34.79
N GLU A 56 -8.42 1.66 35.31
CA GLU A 56 -8.53 1.09 36.67
C GLU A 56 -8.57 2.16 37.77
N PHE A 57 -7.93 3.31 37.52
CA PHE A 57 -7.92 4.43 38.44
C PHE A 57 -9.12 5.36 38.26
N ALA A 58 -9.98 5.13 37.26
CA ALA A 58 -11.09 6.01 36.94
C ALA A 58 -12.04 6.17 38.13
N SER A 59 -12.38 5.10 38.85
CA SER A 59 -13.29 5.16 40.01
C SER A 59 -12.75 6.08 41.10
N ARG A 60 -11.49 5.86 41.50
CA ARG A 60 -10.82 6.66 42.52
C ARG A 60 -10.63 8.11 42.08
N LEU A 61 -10.26 8.35 40.83
CA LEU A 61 -9.97 9.69 40.33
C LEU A 61 -11.25 10.51 40.09
N LEU A 62 -12.31 9.91 39.56
CA LEU A 62 -13.59 10.58 39.34
C LEU A 62 -14.32 10.87 40.66
N LEU A 63 -14.16 10.03 41.69
CA LEU A 63 -14.60 10.35 43.04
C LEU A 63 -13.80 11.51 43.66
N LYS A 64 -12.50 11.58 43.36
CA LYS A 64 -11.62 12.63 43.87
C LYS A 64 -11.85 13.98 43.19
N TYR A 65 -12.17 14.00 41.91
CA TYR A 65 -12.37 15.21 41.10
C TYR A 65 -13.84 15.30 40.65
N PRO A 66 -14.76 15.79 41.50
CA PRO A 66 -16.20 15.75 41.23
C PRO A 66 -16.69 16.78 40.21
N ASN A 67 -15.87 17.78 39.84
CA ASN A 67 -16.25 18.87 38.91
C ASN A 67 -15.60 18.74 37.52
N VAL A 68 -15.19 17.52 37.14
CA VAL A 68 -14.56 17.27 35.84
C VAL A 68 -15.53 17.57 34.70
N LYS A 69 -15.12 18.45 33.81
CA LYS A 69 -15.81 18.83 32.57
C LYS A 69 -15.26 18.11 31.35
N VAL A 70 -13.97 17.74 31.36
CA VAL A 70 -13.29 17.05 30.27
C VAL A 70 -12.71 15.73 30.76
N LEU A 71 -13.17 14.61 30.19
CA LEU A 71 -12.64 13.28 30.46
C LEU A 71 -11.99 12.73 29.19
N ASP A 72 -10.67 12.64 29.17
CA ASP A 72 -9.89 12.05 28.08
C ASP A 72 -9.46 10.63 28.42
N LEU A 73 -10.06 9.66 27.71
CA LEU A 73 -9.79 8.23 27.77
C LEU A 73 -9.02 7.73 26.53
N SER A 74 -8.55 8.62 25.65
CA SER A 74 -7.85 8.23 24.40
C SER A 74 -6.59 7.39 24.62
N ALA A 75 -5.97 7.54 25.79
CA ALA A 75 -4.80 6.77 26.20
C ALA A 75 -5.15 5.43 26.86
N CYS A 76 -6.41 5.20 27.23
CA CYS A 76 -6.88 3.94 27.81
C CYS A 76 -7.09 2.91 26.71
N SER A 77 -6.30 1.82 26.73
CA SER A 77 -6.44 0.72 25.78
C SER A 77 -7.69 -0.13 25.98
N ARG A 78 -8.34 -0.05 27.14
CA ARG A 78 -9.52 -0.86 27.48
C ARG A 78 -10.50 -0.07 28.33
N VAL A 79 -11.67 0.24 27.80
CA VAL A 79 -12.79 0.80 28.57
C VAL A 79 -13.97 -0.13 28.32
N HIS A 80 -14.26 -1.07 29.21
CA HIS A 80 -15.33 -2.05 28.98
C HIS A 80 -16.67 -1.55 29.54
N ASP A 81 -17.77 -2.05 28.99
CA ASP A 81 -19.12 -1.77 29.50
C ASP A 81 -19.25 -2.10 30.99
N ALA A 82 -18.60 -3.17 31.45
CA ALA A 82 -18.54 -3.54 32.86
C ALA A 82 -17.80 -2.49 33.71
N THR A 83 -16.76 -1.87 33.17
CA THR A 83 -16.03 -0.78 33.83
C THR A 83 -16.93 0.43 34.00
N ILE A 84 -17.67 0.81 32.95
CA ILE A 84 -18.65 1.89 33.00
C ILE A 84 -19.78 1.56 33.99
N SER A 85 -20.31 0.34 33.95
CA SER A 85 -21.34 -0.12 34.88
C SER A 85 -20.87 -0.06 36.33
N THR A 86 -19.62 -0.43 36.59
CA THR A 86 -19.01 -0.34 37.92
C THR A 86 -18.85 1.12 38.36
N LEU A 87 -18.37 1.99 37.45
CA LEU A 87 -18.23 3.43 37.69
C LEU A 87 -19.57 4.10 38.03
N LEU A 88 -20.65 3.68 37.37
CA LEU A 88 -22.00 4.20 37.57
C LEU A 88 -22.78 3.51 38.70
N SER A 89 -22.33 2.36 39.23
CA SER A 89 -23.01 1.62 40.32
C SER A 89 -22.40 1.87 41.69
N GLN A 90 -21.09 2.12 41.78
CA GLN A 90 -20.41 2.57 43.01
C GLN A 90 -20.89 3.95 43.50
N SER A 91 -21.76 4.60 42.73
CA SER A 91 -22.26 5.95 42.97
C SER A 91 -23.70 6.02 43.51
N ARG A 92 -24.25 4.89 43.99
CA ARG A 92 -25.60 4.81 44.59
C ARG A 92 -25.72 5.37 46.02
N SER A 93 -24.63 5.86 46.65
CA SER A 93 -24.73 6.72 47.84
C SER A 93 -24.89 8.18 47.42
N SER A 94 -25.92 8.84 47.94
CA SER A 94 -26.64 10.03 47.44
C SER A 94 -25.85 11.34 47.19
N ASN A 95 -24.52 11.38 47.34
CA ASN A 95 -23.69 12.58 47.09
C ASN A 95 -22.53 12.39 46.07
N SER A 96 -22.48 11.28 45.30
CA SER A 96 -21.28 10.88 44.54
C SER A 96 -21.35 10.94 43.00
N LEU A 97 -22.42 11.48 42.40
CA LEU A 97 -22.58 11.66 40.94
C LEU A 97 -22.19 13.07 40.43
N GLY A 98 -21.32 13.79 41.16
CA GLY A 98 -20.93 15.15 40.77
C GLY A 98 -20.37 15.22 39.35
N TRP A 99 -19.48 14.28 39.00
CA TRP A 99 -18.76 14.32 37.73
C TRP A 99 -19.65 14.03 36.52
N THR A 100 -20.67 13.17 36.64
CA THR A 100 -21.56 12.85 35.50
C THR A 100 -22.45 14.03 35.14
N ARG A 101 -22.80 14.88 36.12
CA ARG A 101 -23.56 16.11 35.89
C ARG A 101 -22.69 17.24 35.34
N SER A 102 -21.39 17.26 35.64
CA SER A 102 -20.47 18.30 35.17
C SER A 102 -19.78 17.97 33.85
N LEU A 103 -19.75 16.70 33.44
CA LEU A 103 -19.03 16.25 32.25
C LEU A 103 -19.65 16.84 30.98
N LYS A 104 -18.83 17.56 30.21
CA LYS A 104 -19.19 18.19 28.93
C LYS A 104 -18.47 17.58 27.74
N ILE A 105 -17.21 17.17 27.91
CA ILE A 105 -16.35 16.68 26.83
C ILE A 105 -15.85 15.29 27.20
N LEU A 106 -16.08 14.32 26.31
CA LEU A 106 -15.60 12.95 26.45
C LEU A 106 -14.76 12.57 25.23
N ASN A 107 -13.46 12.36 25.44
CA ASN A 107 -12.57 11.87 24.39
C ASN A 107 -12.35 10.35 24.56
N LEU A 108 -12.98 9.58 23.67
CA LEU A 108 -12.83 8.14 23.51
C LEU A 108 -12.01 7.80 22.26
N SER A 109 -11.33 8.76 21.63
CA SER A 109 -10.60 8.50 20.39
C SER A 109 -9.59 7.36 20.57
N ARG A 110 -9.60 6.41 19.65
CA ARG A 110 -8.83 5.17 19.69
C ARG A 110 -9.16 4.27 20.89
N ALA A 111 -10.13 4.55 21.76
CA ALA A 111 -10.49 3.65 22.85
C ALA A 111 -11.08 2.35 22.30
N SER A 112 -10.94 1.25 23.05
CA SER A 112 -11.44 -0.07 22.64
C SER A 112 -12.16 -0.81 23.77
N GLY A 113 -13.10 -1.66 23.37
CA GLY A 113 -13.90 -2.49 24.26
C GLY A 113 -15.15 -1.85 24.86
N LEU A 114 -15.42 -0.57 24.58
CA LEU A 114 -16.67 0.10 24.96
C LEU A 114 -17.67 -0.14 23.84
N ARG A 115 -18.71 -0.91 24.11
CA ARG A 115 -19.75 -1.26 23.15
C ARG A 115 -20.98 -0.38 23.36
N TYR A 116 -21.98 -0.54 22.50
CA TYR A 116 -23.20 0.26 22.53
C TYR A 116 -23.87 0.32 23.92
N LYS A 117 -23.89 -0.76 24.72
CA LYS A 117 -24.52 -0.73 26.06
C LYS A 117 -23.77 0.20 27.02
N GLY A 118 -22.45 0.10 27.09
CA GLY A 118 -21.64 0.97 27.93
C GLY A 118 -21.73 2.43 27.50
N LEU A 119 -21.73 2.68 26.19
CA LEU A 119 -21.87 4.03 25.65
C LEU A 119 -23.27 4.62 25.93
N GLU A 120 -24.33 3.82 25.79
CA GLU A 120 -25.70 4.21 26.14
C GLU A 120 -25.82 4.55 27.64
N MET A 121 -25.20 3.74 28.50
CA MET A 121 -25.16 4.01 29.94
C MET A 121 -24.46 5.34 30.25
N LEU A 122 -23.34 5.64 29.60
CA LEU A 122 -22.64 6.92 29.76
C LEU A 122 -23.47 8.10 29.25
N ALA A 123 -24.01 7.99 28.04
CA ALA A 123 -24.82 9.03 27.41
C ALA A 123 -26.04 9.39 28.27
N ARG A 124 -26.73 8.39 28.81
CA ARG A 124 -27.87 8.60 29.73
C ARG A 124 -27.46 9.14 31.09
N ALA A 125 -26.30 8.74 31.61
CA ALA A 125 -25.81 9.18 32.92
C ALA A 125 -25.26 10.62 32.90
N CYS A 126 -24.82 11.11 31.73
CA CYS A 126 -24.18 12.40 31.56
C CYS A 126 -25.04 13.36 30.72
N PRO A 127 -26.10 13.97 31.29
CA PRO A 127 -27.04 14.80 30.53
C PRO A 127 -26.43 16.13 30.04
N GLY A 128 -25.30 16.56 30.60
CA GLY A 128 -24.59 17.78 30.21
C GLY A 128 -23.53 17.58 29.12
N LEU A 129 -23.48 16.40 28.49
CA LEU A 129 -22.47 16.06 27.49
C LEU A 129 -22.70 16.86 26.20
N GLU A 130 -21.71 17.66 25.82
CA GLU A 130 -21.74 18.58 24.69
C GLU A 130 -20.80 18.13 23.54
N SER A 131 -19.70 17.44 23.83
CA SER A 131 -18.71 17.03 22.83
C SER A 131 -18.22 15.60 23.06
N VAL A 132 -18.22 14.78 22.01
CA VAL A 132 -17.73 13.40 22.04
C VAL A 132 -16.82 13.13 20.85
N ASP A 133 -15.62 12.63 21.13
CA ASP A 133 -14.68 12.15 20.13
C ASP A 133 -14.55 10.63 20.22
N VAL A 134 -15.02 9.91 19.20
CA VAL A 134 -14.91 8.44 19.06
C VAL A 134 -14.04 8.08 17.85
N SER A 135 -13.26 9.03 17.34
CA SER A 135 -12.41 8.83 16.17
C SER A 135 -11.48 7.64 16.35
N TYR A 136 -11.25 6.88 15.28
CA TYR A 136 -10.40 5.69 15.24
C TYR A 136 -10.86 4.55 16.17
N CYS A 137 -12.11 4.55 16.64
CA CYS A 137 -12.70 3.40 17.31
C CYS A 137 -13.18 2.38 16.26
N CYS A 138 -12.36 1.37 15.98
CA CYS A 138 -12.66 0.36 14.95
C CYS A 138 -13.92 -0.48 15.22
N GLU A 139 -14.35 -0.58 16.48
CA GLU A 139 -15.59 -1.29 16.86
C GLU A 139 -16.82 -0.39 16.85
N PHE A 140 -16.68 0.92 16.64
CA PHE A 140 -17.79 1.85 16.62
C PHE A 140 -18.56 1.73 15.30
N GLY A 141 -19.82 1.27 15.37
CA GLY A 141 -20.71 1.17 14.23
C GLY A 141 -22.10 1.76 14.52
N ASP A 142 -23.10 1.36 13.74
CA ASP A 142 -24.44 1.96 13.81
C ASP A 142 -25.14 1.80 15.18
N TRP A 143 -24.87 0.70 15.90
CA TRP A 143 -25.41 0.47 17.25
C TRP A 143 -24.80 1.44 18.27
N GLU A 144 -23.50 1.64 18.21
CA GLU A 144 -22.80 2.61 19.05
C GLU A 144 -23.22 4.05 18.69
N ALA A 145 -23.40 4.36 17.41
CA ALA A 145 -23.95 5.65 16.97
C ALA A 145 -25.37 5.88 17.51
N ALA A 146 -26.23 4.85 17.49
CA ALA A 146 -27.56 4.90 18.09
C ALA A 146 -27.54 5.05 19.61
N ALA A 147 -26.58 4.41 20.29
CA ALA A 147 -26.38 4.59 21.72
C ALA A 147 -25.94 6.02 22.06
N LEU A 148 -25.01 6.56 21.28
CA LEU A 148 -24.51 7.94 21.44
C LEU A 148 -25.62 8.97 21.20
N SER A 149 -26.52 8.70 20.24
CA SER A 149 -27.62 9.62 19.92
C SER A 149 -28.65 9.79 21.03
N THR A 150 -28.58 8.99 22.11
CA THR A 150 -29.37 9.20 23.32
C THR A 150 -28.92 10.44 24.12
N ALA A 151 -27.69 10.95 23.88
CA ALA A 151 -27.22 12.22 24.41
C ALA A 151 -27.70 13.39 23.54
N GLY A 152 -28.96 13.79 23.71
CA GLY A 152 -29.58 14.85 22.90
C GLY A 152 -28.97 16.25 23.05
N GLY A 153 -28.10 16.47 24.06
CA GLY A 153 -27.37 17.73 24.28
C GLY A 153 -26.07 17.87 23.49
N LEU A 154 -25.70 16.88 22.67
CA LEU A 154 -24.46 16.91 21.90
C LEU A 154 -24.45 18.03 20.86
N LYS A 155 -23.39 18.82 20.90
CA LYS A 155 -23.05 19.91 19.99
C LYS A 155 -21.90 19.54 19.06
N GLU A 156 -20.99 18.66 19.49
CA GLU A 156 -19.85 18.23 18.69
C GLU A 156 -19.70 16.71 18.73
N VAL A 157 -19.55 16.10 17.55
CA VAL A 157 -19.26 14.67 17.40
C VAL A 157 -18.14 14.48 16.38
N LYS A 158 -17.08 13.77 16.76
CA LYS A 158 -16.00 13.35 15.86
C LYS A 158 -16.00 11.84 15.72
N MET A 159 -16.19 11.36 14.49
CA MET A 159 -16.26 9.94 14.13
C MET A 159 -15.23 9.57 13.07
N ASP A 160 -14.07 10.24 13.04
CA ASP A 160 -13.08 10.01 11.99
C ASP A 160 -12.65 8.54 11.97
N LYS A 161 -12.67 7.91 10.80
CA LYS A 161 -12.24 6.52 10.60
C LYS A 161 -13.04 5.52 11.43
N CYS A 162 -14.30 5.81 11.74
CA CYS A 162 -15.27 4.84 12.24
C CYS A 162 -15.84 4.03 11.06
N LEU A 163 -15.04 3.08 10.56
CA LEU A 163 -15.29 2.39 9.28
C LEU A 163 -16.57 1.56 9.21
N ASN A 164 -17.19 1.25 10.35
CA ASN A 164 -18.42 0.46 10.43
C ASN A 164 -19.69 1.32 10.56
N VAL A 165 -19.57 2.65 10.52
CA VAL A 165 -20.70 3.57 10.54
C VAL A 165 -21.22 3.75 9.12
N THR A 166 -22.50 3.46 8.93
CA THR A 166 -23.21 3.62 7.66
C THR A 166 -24.17 4.81 7.73
N ASP A 167 -24.92 5.05 6.65
CA ASP A 167 -26.03 6.01 6.62
C ASP A 167 -27.02 5.80 7.76
N VAL A 168 -27.22 4.55 8.23
CA VAL A 168 -28.13 4.24 9.33
C VAL A 168 -27.60 4.81 10.65
N GLY A 169 -26.31 4.63 10.95
CA GLY A 169 -25.68 5.19 12.14
C GLY A 169 -25.69 6.71 12.12
N LEU A 170 -25.35 7.32 10.98
CA LEU A 170 -25.40 8.77 10.80
C LEU A 170 -26.84 9.29 10.98
N ALA A 171 -27.84 8.62 10.42
CA ALA A 171 -29.26 8.95 10.60
C ALA A 171 -29.67 8.96 12.07
N LYS A 172 -29.20 7.99 12.86
CA LYS A 172 -29.50 7.93 14.30
C LYS A 172 -28.91 9.12 15.05
N ILE A 173 -27.67 9.51 14.74
CA ILE A 173 -27.05 10.71 15.30
C ILE A 173 -27.84 11.95 14.88
N ALA A 174 -28.14 12.11 13.60
CA ALA A 174 -28.87 13.28 13.09
C ALA A 174 -30.26 13.46 13.74
N ILE A 175 -30.97 12.36 13.98
CA ILE A 175 -32.29 12.38 14.62
C ILE A 175 -32.20 12.63 16.14
N GLY A 176 -31.21 12.03 16.82
CA GLY A 176 -31.07 12.14 18.27
C GLY A 176 -30.39 13.43 18.74
N CYS A 177 -29.49 13.99 17.92
CA CYS A 177 -28.65 15.14 18.23
C CYS A 177 -28.95 16.30 17.28
N VAL A 178 -30.19 16.80 17.26
CA VAL A 178 -30.63 17.87 16.34
C VAL A 178 -29.94 19.23 16.57
N GLY A 179 -29.36 19.43 17.76
CA GLY A 179 -28.60 20.63 18.14
C GLY A 179 -27.11 20.59 17.78
N LEU A 180 -26.70 19.65 16.92
CA LEU A 180 -25.30 19.47 16.54
C LEU A 180 -24.77 20.71 15.80
N GLU A 181 -23.65 21.26 16.28
CA GLU A 181 -22.96 22.41 15.71
C GLU A 181 -21.71 22.00 14.93
N ARG A 182 -21.05 20.89 15.30
CA ARG A 182 -19.82 20.42 14.64
C ARG A 182 -19.84 18.91 14.43
N LEU A 183 -19.59 18.46 13.20
CA LEU A 183 -19.52 17.05 12.86
C LEU A 183 -18.32 16.74 11.96
N SER A 184 -17.55 15.71 12.32
CA SER A 184 -16.49 15.17 11.47
C SER A 184 -16.73 13.69 11.15
N LEU A 185 -16.76 13.37 9.85
CA LEU A 185 -17.02 12.04 9.31
C LEU A 185 -15.81 11.49 8.53
N ARG A 186 -14.64 12.12 8.64
CA ARG A 186 -13.49 11.83 7.79
C ARG A 186 -13.18 10.33 7.70
N TRP A 187 -13.01 9.79 6.50
CA TRP A 187 -12.76 8.35 6.25
C TRP A 187 -13.91 7.38 6.60
N CYS A 188 -15.14 7.85 6.87
CA CYS A 188 -16.32 6.98 7.02
C CYS A 188 -16.88 6.57 5.65
N MET A 189 -16.19 5.64 4.99
CA MET A 189 -16.39 5.26 3.59
C MET A 189 -17.75 4.64 3.23
N GLU A 190 -18.52 4.21 4.24
CA GLU A 190 -19.85 3.60 4.07
C GLU A 190 -20.99 4.62 4.21
N ILE A 191 -20.68 5.90 4.40
CA ILE A 191 -21.64 7.00 4.38
C ILE A 191 -21.76 7.53 2.94
N THR A 192 -23.00 7.67 2.48
CA THR A 192 -23.36 8.09 1.12
C THR A 192 -24.17 9.40 1.14
N ASP A 193 -24.58 9.87 -0.04
CA ASP A 193 -25.41 11.08 -0.17
C ASP A 193 -26.72 11.01 0.62
N MET A 194 -27.28 9.80 0.81
CA MET A 194 -28.50 9.62 1.59
C MET A 194 -28.32 9.97 3.07
N GLY A 195 -27.19 9.56 3.67
CA GLY A 195 -26.86 9.88 5.05
C GLY A 195 -26.64 11.38 5.25
N ILE A 196 -25.92 12.01 4.32
CA ILE A 196 -25.65 13.46 4.35
C ILE A 196 -26.93 14.27 4.14
N ASP A 197 -27.81 13.87 3.22
CA ASP A 197 -29.09 14.53 2.99
C ASP A 197 -29.96 14.55 4.25
N LEU A 198 -30.11 13.40 4.92
CA LEU A 198 -30.87 13.31 6.16
C LEU A 198 -30.23 14.12 7.29
N LEU A 199 -28.90 14.09 7.40
CA LEU A 199 -28.15 14.93 8.34
C LEU A 199 -28.48 16.41 8.12
N CYS A 200 -28.37 16.90 6.89
CA CYS A 200 -28.62 18.31 6.57
C CYS A 200 -30.07 18.70 6.90
N LYS A 201 -31.04 17.82 6.61
CA LYS A 201 -32.45 18.06 6.93
C LYS A 201 -32.74 18.14 8.44
N LYS A 202 -31.97 17.46 9.30
CA LYS A 202 -32.24 17.39 10.75
C LYS A 202 -31.35 18.31 11.59
N CYS A 203 -30.09 18.51 11.21
CA CYS A 203 -29.10 19.25 11.98
C CYS A 203 -28.88 20.67 11.40
N GLN A 204 -29.91 21.51 11.44
CA GLN A 204 -29.90 22.88 10.90
C GLN A 204 -28.97 23.86 11.65
N HIS A 205 -28.41 23.43 12.79
CA HIS A 205 -27.48 24.21 13.61
C HIS A 205 -26.00 23.95 13.30
N LEU A 206 -25.71 23.11 12.30
CA LEU A 206 -24.34 22.79 11.91
C LEU A 206 -23.60 24.04 11.42
N LYS A 207 -22.47 24.31 12.09
CA LYS A 207 -21.48 25.34 11.75
C LYS A 207 -20.23 24.73 11.11
N PHE A 208 -19.90 23.49 11.44
CA PHE A 208 -18.75 22.76 10.90
C PHE A 208 -19.16 21.38 10.41
N LEU A 209 -18.77 21.07 9.18
CA LEU A 209 -18.97 19.76 8.58
C LEU A 209 -17.72 19.31 7.81
N ASP A 210 -17.13 18.18 8.23
CA ASP A 210 -16.04 17.51 7.51
C ASP A 210 -16.54 16.17 6.91
N VAL A 211 -16.65 16.13 5.58
CA VAL A 211 -17.00 14.94 4.77
C VAL A 211 -15.80 14.44 3.95
N SER A 212 -14.59 14.81 4.34
CA SER A 212 -13.37 14.47 3.60
C SER A 212 -13.16 12.95 3.48
N TYR A 213 -12.65 12.54 2.32
CA TYR A 213 -12.41 11.14 1.97
C TYR A 213 -13.68 10.28 1.96
N LEU A 214 -14.87 10.87 1.81
CA LEU A 214 -16.09 10.10 1.56
C LEU A 214 -16.30 9.91 0.06
N LYS A 215 -17.21 8.99 -0.29
CA LYS A 215 -17.67 8.76 -1.67
C LYS A 215 -18.93 9.59 -1.99
N VAL A 216 -18.99 10.81 -1.46
CA VAL A 216 -20.11 11.73 -1.68
C VAL A 216 -20.03 12.37 -3.07
N THR A 217 -21.19 12.70 -3.62
CA THR A 217 -21.35 13.32 -4.94
C THR A 217 -21.89 14.76 -4.82
N SER A 218 -22.15 15.39 -5.96
CA SER A 218 -22.76 16.73 -6.04
C SER A 218 -24.14 16.80 -5.37
N ASP A 219 -24.84 15.66 -5.22
CA ASP A 219 -26.11 15.59 -4.48
C ASP A 219 -25.92 15.90 -2.98
N SER A 220 -24.85 15.39 -2.36
CA SER A 220 -24.50 15.76 -0.98
C SER A 220 -24.29 17.26 -0.83
N ILE A 221 -23.62 17.89 -1.80
CA ILE A 221 -23.33 19.33 -1.73
C ILE A 221 -24.61 20.14 -1.90
N CYS A 222 -25.52 19.71 -2.77
CA CYS A 222 -26.86 20.29 -2.88
C CYS A 222 -27.59 20.26 -1.54
N SER A 223 -27.57 19.14 -0.81
CA SER A 223 -28.16 19.07 0.53
C SER A 223 -27.40 19.93 1.55
N ILE A 224 -26.07 19.95 1.53
CA ILE A 224 -25.24 20.79 2.42
C ILE A 224 -25.53 22.28 2.21
N ALA A 225 -25.73 22.72 0.96
CA ALA A 225 -26.04 24.10 0.60
C ALA A 225 -27.29 24.65 1.33
N THR A 226 -28.15 23.77 1.84
CA THR A 226 -29.35 24.15 2.60
C THR A 226 -29.07 24.54 4.06
N LEU A 227 -27.86 24.31 4.58
CA LEU A 227 -27.51 24.59 5.97
C LEU A 227 -27.31 26.11 6.21
N PRO A 228 -28.15 26.75 7.04
CA PRO A 228 -28.15 28.21 7.16
C PRO A 228 -27.00 28.76 8.00
N LEU A 229 -26.43 27.94 8.89
CA LEU A 229 -25.41 28.34 9.87
C LEU A 229 -24.03 27.77 9.55
N LEU A 230 -23.83 27.12 8.40
CA LEU A 230 -22.57 26.49 8.07
C LEU A 230 -21.49 27.54 7.83
N GLU A 231 -20.44 27.51 8.64
CA GLU A 231 -19.28 28.41 8.61
C GLU A 231 -18.06 27.72 7.96
N GLU A 232 -17.92 26.41 8.12
CA GLU A 232 -16.76 25.65 7.66
C GLU A 232 -17.17 24.32 7.02
N LEU A 233 -16.73 24.11 5.78
CA LEU A 233 -16.97 22.91 5.00
C LEU A 233 -15.66 22.31 4.48
N ALA A 234 -15.34 21.09 4.92
CA ALA A 234 -14.18 20.35 4.46
C ALA A 234 -14.58 19.12 3.64
N MET A 235 -14.03 19.03 2.43
CA MET A 235 -14.29 18.00 1.42
C MET A 235 -12.97 17.54 0.77
N VAL A 236 -11.94 17.27 1.58
CA VAL A 236 -10.62 16.88 1.08
C VAL A 236 -10.69 15.51 0.41
N ALA A 237 -10.15 15.41 -0.81
CA ALA A 237 -10.03 14.17 -1.57
C ALA A 237 -11.36 13.39 -1.71
N CYS A 238 -12.44 14.11 -2.03
CA CYS A 238 -13.72 13.53 -2.42
C CYS A 238 -13.73 13.36 -3.96
N PRO A 239 -13.54 12.14 -4.50
CA PRO A 239 -13.21 11.95 -5.91
C PRO A 239 -14.35 12.29 -6.89
N ILE A 240 -15.60 12.30 -6.42
CA ILE A 240 -16.80 12.48 -7.25
C ILE A 240 -17.33 13.92 -7.16
N VAL A 241 -16.83 14.75 -6.24
CA VAL A 241 -17.22 16.16 -6.11
C VAL A 241 -16.66 16.95 -7.30
N ASP A 242 -17.55 17.67 -7.99
CA ASP A 242 -17.24 18.45 -9.19
C ASP A 242 -17.72 19.91 -9.12
N ASP A 243 -17.53 20.65 -10.21
CA ASP A 243 -17.95 22.05 -10.33
C ASP A 243 -19.47 22.26 -10.19
N VAL A 244 -20.29 21.27 -10.62
CA VAL A 244 -21.75 21.33 -10.50
C VAL A 244 -22.14 21.30 -9.02
N GLY A 245 -21.49 20.44 -8.24
CA GLY A 245 -21.65 20.40 -6.79
C GLY A 245 -21.36 21.75 -6.15
N LEU A 246 -20.20 22.34 -6.45
CA LEU A 246 -19.82 23.65 -5.90
C LEU A 246 -20.71 24.80 -6.35
N GLN A 247 -21.36 24.71 -7.51
CA GLN A 247 -22.32 25.71 -7.95
C GLN A 247 -23.53 25.83 -7.02
N PHE A 248 -23.95 24.74 -6.35
CA PHE A 248 -25.03 24.81 -5.36
C PHE A 248 -24.67 25.69 -4.16
N LEU A 249 -23.38 25.82 -3.84
CA LEU A 249 -22.92 26.70 -2.77
C LEU A 249 -22.97 28.19 -3.17
N GLU A 250 -23.05 28.55 -4.45
CA GLU A 250 -23.12 29.97 -4.88
C GLU A 250 -24.29 30.72 -4.23
N ASN A 251 -25.42 30.05 -4.00
CA ASN A 251 -26.60 30.63 -3.35
C ASN A 251 -26.96 29.95 -2.02
N GLY A 252 -26.10 29.06 -1.51
CA GLY A 252 -26.31 28.27 -0.29
C GLY A 252 -25.27 28.57 0.79
N CYS A 253 -25.52 28.17 2.04
CA CYS A 253 -24.61 28.38 3.18
C CYS A 253 -24.16 29.85 3.39
N PRO A 254 -25.06 30.80 3.69
CA PRO A 254 -24.77 32.24 3.67
C PRO A 254 -23.70 32.74 4.67
N LEU A 255 -23.31 31.90 5.64
CA LEU A 255 -22.29 32.21 6.65
C LEU A 255 -20.94 31.51 6.38
N LEU A 256 -20.76 30.91 5.20
CA LEU A 256 -19.56 30.14 4.87
C LEU A 256 -18.32 31.03 4.87
N GLN A 257 -17.35 30.65 5.70
CA GLN A 257 -16.08 31.36 5.92
C GLN A 257 -14.88 30.50 5.52
N VAL A 258 -14.98 29.18 5.62
CA VAL A 258 -13.87 28.26 5.33
C VAL A 258 -14.33 27.16 4.37
N ILE A 259 -13.58 26.97 3.29
CA ILE A 259 -13.79 25.87 2.36
C ILE A 259 -12.47 25.15 2.05
N ASP A 260 -12.47 23.82 2.19
CA ASP A 260 -11.38 22.96 1.76
C ASP A 260 -11.89 21.92 0.75
N VAL A 261 -11.46 22.05 -0.50
CA VAL A 261 -11.75 21.14 -1.62
C VAL A 261 -10.48 20.47 -2.13
N SER A 262 -9.39 20.53 -1.35
CA SER A 262 -8.08 20.08 -1.81
C SER A 262 -8.10 18.62 -2.26
N ARG A 263 -7.42 18.33 -3.37
CA ARG A 263 -7.35 17.01 -4.02
C ARG A 263 -8.70 16.46 -4.52
N CYS A 264 -9.73 17.30 -4.68
CA CYS A 264 -10.89 16.94 -5.49
C CYS A 264 -10.53 17.09 -6.97
N GLU A 265 -10.22 15.97 -7.62
CA GLU A 265 -9.69 15.92 -9.00
C GLU A 265 -10.69 16.43 -10.06
N SER A 266 -11.98 16.41 -9.74
CA SER A 266 -13.07 16.86 -10.64
C SER A 266 -13.49 18.32 -10.39
N VAL A 267 -12.90 18.99 -9.39
CA VAL A 267 -13.13 20.43 -9.13
C VAL A 267 -12.14 21.25 -9.95
N SER A 268 -12.66 22.21 -10.71
CA SER A 268 -11.86 23.15 -11.48
C SER A 268 -11.97 24.58 -10.92
N LEU A 269 -11.33 25.53 -11.61
CA LEU A 269 -11.45 26.95 -11.30
C LEU A 269 -12.90 27.47 -11.43
N PHE A 270 -13.75 26.83 -12.24
CA PHE A 270 -15.13 27.25 -12.41
C PHE A 270 -15.96 27.03 -11.14
N GLY A 271 -15.87 25.85 -10.53
CA GLY A 271 -16.54 25.58 -9.26
C GLY A 271 -16.07 26.52 -8.15
N LEU A 272 -14.76 26.80 -8.07
CA LEU A 272 -14.24 27.74 -7.09
C LEU A 272 -14.72 29.18 -7.32
N ILE A 273 -14.81 29.63 -8.58
CA ILE A 273 -15.40 30.94 -8.91
C ILE A 273 -16.85 31.04 -8.42
N SER A 274 -17.66 29.99 -8.59
CA SER A 274 -19.04 29.96 -8.11
C SER A 274 -19.11 30.15 -6.58
N VAL A 275 -18.23 29.49 -5.83
CA VAL A 275 -18.15 29.65 -4.38
C VAL A 275 -17.77 31.09 -4.01
N ILE A 276 -16.74 31.67 -4.65
CA ILE A 276 -16.28 33.04 -4.36
C ILE A 276 -17.37 34.08 -4.66
N ARG A 277 -18.15 33.90 -5.73
CA ARG A 277 -19.26 34.80 -6.08
C ARG A 277 -20.37 34.81 -5.03
N GLY A 278 -20.68 33.65 -4.45
CA GLY A 278 -21.65 33.54 -3.37
C GLY A 278 -21.16 34.06 -2.03
N HIS A 279 -19.85 33.94 -1.76
CA HIS A 279 -19.28 34.08 -0.42
C HIS A 279 -18.16 35.11 -0.34
N SER A 280 -18.51 36.39 -0.35
CA SER A 280 -17.54 37.49 -0.15
C SER A 280 -16.91 37.52 1.26
N GLY A 281 -17.50 36.82 2.22
CA GLY A 281 -17.03 36.71 3.61
C GLY A 281 -16.01 35.60 3.87
N LEU A 282 -15.52 34.90 2.83
CA LEU A 282 -14.54 33.83 3.00
C LEU A 282 -13.26 34.33 3.66
N LEU A 283 -12.84 33.60 4.69
CA LEU A 283 -11.59 33.77 5.41
C LEU A 283 -10.54 32.78 4.95
N GLN A 284 -10.91 31.57 4.54
CA GLN A 284 -9.95 30.53 4.16
C GLN A 284 -10.42 29.72 2.93
N ILE A 285 -9.51 29.58 1.96
CA ILE A 285 -9.71 28.75 0.77
C ILE A 285 -8.53 27.79 0.63
N ASN A 286 -8.82 26.49 0.61
CA ASN A 286 -7.86 25.47 0.23
C ASN A 286 -8.35 24.70 -1.01
N ALA A 287 -7.67 24.92 -2.13
CA ALA A 287 -7.93 24.27 -3.41
C ALA A 287 -6.64 23.65 -4.00
N GLY A 288 -5.75 23.19 -3.13
CA GLY A 288 -4.51 22.54 -3.53
C GLY A 288 -4.78 21.27 -4.35
N PHE A 289 -4.06 21.11 -5.46
CA PHE A 289 -4.14 20.00 -6.40
C PHE A 289 -5.52 19.82 -7.07
N CYS A 290 -6.33 20.89 -7.18
CA CYS A 290 -7.61 20.85 -7.90
C CYS A 290 -7.46 21.21 -9.38
N PHE A 291 -6.64 22.21 -9.71
CA PHE A 291 -6.56 22.76 -11.07
C PHE A 291 -5.11 22.94 -11.53
N GLN A 292 -4.92 23.01 -12.86
CA GLN A 292 -3.60 23.09 -13.47
C GLN A 292 -2.95 24.46 -13.38
N GLU A 293 -3.72 25.56 -13.38
CA GLU A 293 -3.21 26.93 -13.44
C GLU A 293 -4.11 27.92 -12.71
N LEU A 294 -3.50 28.84 -11.97
CA LEU A 294 -4.17 29.96 -11.31
C LEU A 294 -4.48 31.06 -12.35
N SER A 295 -5.68 31.00 -12.93
CA SER A 295 -6.09 31.84 -14.05
C SER A 295 -6.45 33.28 -13.64
N ALA A 296 -6.31 34.21 -14.60
CA ALA A 296 -6.75 35.60 -14.44
C ALA A 296 -8.25 35.73 -14.12
N ALA A 297 -9.08 34.79 -14.58
CA ALA A 297 -10.52 34.78 -14.31
C ALA A 297 -10.82 34.55 -12.82
N LEU A 298 -10.12 33.61 -12.18
CA LEU A 298 -10.26 33.37 -10.75
C LEU A 298 -9.76 34.59 -9.95
N LEU A 299 -8.59 35.13 -10.32
CA LEU A 299 -8.00 36.31 -9.68
C LEU A 299 -8.90 37.56 -9.77
N TYR A 300 -9.64 37.73 -10.87
CA TYR A 300 -10.60 38.83 -11.01
C TYR A 300 -11.71 38.78 -9.95
N HIS A 301 -12.16 37.58 -9.58
CA HIS A 301 -13.18 37.40 -8.54
C HIS A 301 -12.62 37.50 -7.12
N MET A 302 -11.33 37.18 -6.93
CA MET A 302 -10.68 37.29 -5.61
C MET A 302 -10.62 38.72 -5.06
N LYS A 303 -10.80 39.76 -5.90
CA LYS A 303 -10.89 41.16 -5.46
C LYS A 303 -12.02 41.40 -4.44
N ASP A 304 -13.04 40.55 -4.46
CA ASP A 304 -14.21 40.67 -3.60
C ASP A 304 -13.95 40.07 -2.19
N LEU A 305 -12.87 39.30 -2.03
CA LEU A 305 -12.49 38.61 -0.79
C LEU A 305 -11.56 39.46 0.09
N LYS A 306 -12.09 40.54 0.66
CA LYS A 306 -11.29 41.53 1.42
C LYS A 306 -10.72 41.00 2.74
N ASN A 307 -11.35 39.99 3.32
CA ASN A 307 -11.00 39.41 4.61
C ASN A 307 -10.30 38.04 4.47
N LEU A 308 -9.86 37.65 3.27
CA LEU A 308 -9.21 36.37 3.08
C LEU A 308 -7.89 36.31 3.87
N GLU A 309 -7.82 35.40 4.84
CA GLU A 309 -6.68 35.17 5.73
C GLU A 309 -5.80 34.02 5.25
N LYS A 310 -6.37 33.00 4.58
CA LYS A 310 -5.62 31.83 4.10
C LYS A 310 -5.99 31.43 2.67
N LEU A 311 -4.96 31.23 1.85
CA LEU A 311 -5.08 30.77 0.47
C LEU A 311 -4.07 29.67 0.19
N VAL A 312 -4.56 28.47 -0.13
CA VAL A 312 -3.72 27.32 -0.51
C VAL A 312 -4.10 26.87 -1.91
N VAL A 313 -3.15 26.97 -2.84
CA VAL A 313 -3.31 26.61 -4.27
C VAL A 313 -2.16 25.71 -4.74
N ASP A 314 -1.67 24.87 -3.83
CA ASP A 314 -0.58 23.92 -4.07
C ASP A 314 -0.75 23.14 -5.39
N GLY A 315 0.35 22.90 -6.10
CA GLY A 315 0.38 22.13 -7.35
C GLY A 315 -0.11 22.87 -8.60
N ALA A 316 -0.62 24.10 -8.47
CA ALA A 316 -1.05 24.90 -9.63
C ALA A 316 0.14 25.60 -10.32
N ARG A 317 0.00 25.89 -11.61
CA ARG A 317 0.89 26.82 -12.31
C ARG A 317 0.53 28.26 -11.93
N ILE A 318 1.53 29.07 -11.62
CA ILE A 318 1.43 30.48 -11.25
C ILE A 318 2.03 31.30 -12.38
N ALA A 319 1.23 32.20 -12.97
CA ALA A 319 1.72 33.18 -13.94
C ALA A 319 2.42 34.35 -13.24
N ASP A 320 3.28 35.07 -13.97
CA ASP A 320 4.14 36.12 -13.38
C ASP A 320 3.34 37.23 -12.67
N SER A 321 2.20 37.63 -13.22
CA SER A 321 1.33 38.66 -12.63
C SER A 321 0.38 38.14 -11.55
N SER A 322 0.25 36.82 -11.37
CA SER A 322 -0.78 36.25 -10.49
C SER A 322 -0.55 36.63 -9.03
N LEU A 323 0.69 36.52 -8.53
CA LEU A 323 1.01 36.88 -7.15
C LEU A 323 0.97 38.39 -6.92
N GLU A 324 1.33 39.21 -7.91
CA GLU A 324 1.19 40.66 -7.83
C GLU A 324 -0.29 41.06 -7.66
N ILE A 325 -1.19 40.43 -8.42
CA ILE A 325 -2.63 40.66 -8.31
C ILE A 325 -3.16 40.22 -6.93
N ILE A 326 -2.77 39.03 -6.45
CA ILE A 326 -3.10 38.58 -5.09
C ILE A 326 -2.60 39.60 -4.07
N SER A 327 -1.37 40.10 -4.24
CA SER A 327 -0.76 41.03 -3.30
C SER A 327 -1.52 42.35 -3.18
N THR A 328 -2.12 42.78 -4.29
CA THR A 328 -2.90 44.03 -4.37
C THR A 328 -4.31 43.85 -3.80
N ASN A 329 -4.93 42.69 -4.04
CA ASN A 329 -6.33 42.42 -3.74
C ASN A 329 -6.58 41.85 -2.34
N CYS A 330 -5.70 40.98 -1.83
CA CYS A 330 -5.92 40.20 -0.61
C CYS A 330 -5.02 40.65 0.55
N LYS A 331 -5.17 41.91 1.00
CA LYS A 331 -4.28 42.52 2.01
C LYS A 331 -4.34 41.91 3.41
N SER A 332 -5.39 41.14 3.71
CA SER A 332 -5.63 40.53 5.03
C SER A 332 -5.00 39.15 5.16
N LEU A 333 -4.31 38.66 4.13
CA LEU A 333 -3.86 37.28 4.06
C LEU A 333 -2.64 37.06 4.96
N VAL A 334 -2.75 36.04 5.80
CA VAL A 334 -1.83 35.65 6.86
C VAL A 334 -1.07 34.37 6.49
N GLU A 335 -1.66 33.51 5.67
CA GLU A 335 -1.07 32.25 5.21
C GLU A 335 -1.24 32.06 3.69
N ILE A 336 -0.14 31.69 3.01
CA ILE A 336 -0.15 31.33 1.60
C ILE A 336 0.53 29.96 1.36
N GLY A 337 -0.16 29.08 0.64
CA GLY A 337 0.33 27.79 0.18
C GLY A 337 0.53 27.74 -1.33
N LEU A 338 1.79 27.61 -1.75
CA LEU A 338 2.23 27.50 -3.15
C LEU A 338 3.11 26.25 -3.36
N SER A 339 2.95 25.23 -2.53
CA SER A 339 3.80 24.04 -2.59
C SER A 339 3.62 23.33 -3.92
N LYS A 340 4.72 22.92 -4.56
CA LYS A 340 4.78 22.26 -5.88
C LYS A 340 4.19 23.10 -7.01
N CYS A 341 4.05 24.41 -6.83
CA CYS A 341 3.55 25.28 -7.87
C CYS A 341 4.62 25.56 -8.94
N ALA A 342 4.28 25.30 -10.20
CA ALA A 342 5.14 25.64 -11.33
C ALA A 342 5.05 27.15 -11.63
N GLY A 343 6.16 27.81 -12.00
CA GLY A 343 6.15 29.25 -12.33
C GLY A 343 6.34 30.20 -11.14
N VAL A 344 6.44 29.69 -9.90
CA VAL A 344 6.92 30.50 -8.76
C VAL A 344 8.42 30.78 -8.94
N THR A 345 8.83 32.05 -8.99
CA THR A 345 10.19 32.53 -9.26
C THR A 345 10.60 33.63 -8.28
N ASN A 346 11.88 34.02 -8.27
CA ASN A 346 12.34 35.12 -7.42
C ASN A 346 11.57 36.42 -7.68
N MET A 347 11.34 36.78 -8.95
CA MET A 347 10.71 38.06 -9.30
C MET A 347 9.28 38.15 -8.78
N ASN A 348 8.48 37.10 -8.99
CA ASN A 348 7.09 37.11 -8.53
C ASN A 348 6.97 37.05 -7.00
N ILE A 349 7.89 36.37 -6.30
CA ILE A 349 7.93 36.44 -4.82
C ILE A 349 8.34 37.84 -4.33
N ILE A 350 9.35 38.46 -4.92
CA ILE A 350 9.79 39.82 -4.55
C ILE A 350 8.64 40.82 -4.71
N GLN A 351 7.94 40.76 -5.85
CA GLN A 351 6.78 41.61 -6.09
C GLN A 351 5.65 41.33 -5.09
N PHE A 352 5.34 40.05 -4.85
CA PHE A 352 4.32 39.61 -3.91
C PHE A 352 4.55 40.16 -2.50
N VAL A 353 5.73 39.95 -1.93
CA VAL A 353 6.03 40.35 -0.55
C VAL A 353 6.26 41.85 -0.38
N SER A 354 6.53 42.59 -1.46
CA SER A 354 6.74 44.04 -1.39
C SER A 354 5.53 44.82 -0.87
N GLY A 355 4.31 44.29 -1.02
CA GLY A 355 3.09 44.92 -0.53
C GLY A 355 2.65 44.47 0.88
N TRP A 356 3.40 43.56 1.54
CA TRP A 356 2.87 42.72 2.62
C TRP A 356 3.70 42.78 3.90
N VAL A 357 3.05 43.18 5.00
CA VAL A 357 3.71 43.39 6.30
C VAL A 357 3.35 42.31 7.31
N ASP A 358 2.17 41.67 7.18
CA ASP A 358 1.59 40.80 8.22
C ASP A 358 1.54 39.30 7.86
N LEU A 359 2.21 38.88 6.80
CA LEU A 359 2.25 37.47 6.39
C LEU A 359 2.99 36.63 7.44
N LYS A 360 2.32 35.61 7.99
CA LYS A 360 2.85 34.77 9.08
C LYS A 360 3.28 33.39 8.61
N SER A 361 2.70 32.87 7.53
CA SER A 361 3.00 31.53 7.04
C SER A 361 3.14 31.49 5.53
N ILE A 362 4.27 30.97 5.04
CA ILE A 362 4.55 30.81 3.61
C ILE A 362 5.03 29.39 3.35
N ASN A 363 4.35 28.69 2.43
CA ASN A 363 4.79 27.38 1.95
C ASN A 363 5.15 27.43 0.47
N LEU A 364 6.44 27.27 0.19
CA LEU A 364 7.08 27.21 -1.13
C LEU A 364 7.76 25.85 -1.36
N THR A 365 7.37 24.79 -0.64
CA THR A 365 7.95 23.45 -0.80
C THR A 365 7.97 23.03 -2.27
N CYS A 366 9.10 22.53 -2.74
CA CYS A 366 9.38 22.10 -4.11
C CYS A 366 9.26 23.21 -5.18
N CYS A 367 9.31 24.49 -4.82
CA CYS A 367 9.41 25.60 -5.78
C CYS A 367 10.88 25.82 -6.20
N ARG A 368 11.38 24.95 -7.08
CA ARG A 368 12.81 24.87 -7.44
C ARG A 368 13.43 26.15 -8.02
N SER A 369 12.63 27.10 -8.50
CA SER A 369 13.11 28.38 -9.06
C SER A 369 13.33 29.49 -8.01
N VAL A 370 13.08 29.19 -6.73
CA VAL A 370 13.30 30.11 -5.59
C VAL A 370 14.76 30.02 -5.13
N SER A 371 15.39 31.18 -4.90
CA SER A 371 16.80 31.32 -4.49
C SER A 371 16.97 32.27 -3.30
N ASP A 372 18.21 32.53 -2.89
CA ASP A 372 18.56 33.50 -1.83
C ASP A 372 17.91 34.88 -1.98
N ALA A 373 17.71 35.35 -3.22
CA ALA A 373 17.09 36.65 -3.48
C ALA A 373 15.63 36.70 -3.01
N ALA A 374 14.86 35.63 -3.25
CA ALA A 374 13.48 35.52 -2.79
C ALA A 374 13.41 35.43 -1.26
N ILE A 375 14.29 34.63 -0.63
CA ILE A 375 14.34 34.49 0.83
C ILE A 375 14.73 35.82 1.48
N SER A 376 15.68 36.56 0.90
CA SER A 376 16.06 37.88 1.40
C SER A 376 14.88 38.85 1.34
N ALA A 377 14.14 38.88 0.23
CA ALA A 377 12.96 39.73 0.10
C ALA A 377 11.85 39.35 1.07
N ILE A 378 11.60 38.05 1.29
CA ILE A 378 10.67 37.57 2.32
C ILE A 378 11.12 38.08 3.70
N ALA A 379 12.41 37.96 4.02
CA ALA A 379 12.94 38.39 5.32
C ALA A 379 12.83 39.91 5.54
N ASP A 380 13.09 40.70 4.50
CA ASP A 380 13.05 42.16 4.57
C ASP A 380 11.62 42.68 4.79
N SER A 381 10.63 42.08 4.10
CA SER A 381 9.22 42.48 4.15
C SER A 381 8.44 41.84 5.31
N CYS A 382 8.58 40.53 5.52
CA CYS A 382 7.71 39.75 6.43
C CYS A 382 8.39 39.51 7.79
N ARG A 383 8.53 40.58 8.59
CA ARG A 383 9.21 40.50 9.90
C ARG A 383 8.44 39.72 10.98
N SER A 384 7.13 39.60 10.81
CA SER A 384 6.22 38.85 11.68
C SER A 384 6.07 37.38 11.28
N LEU A 385 6.95 36.88 10.39
CA LEU A 385 6.88 35.52 9.86
C LEU A 385 7.07 34.49 10.98
N LEU A 386 6.12 33.56 11.08
CA LEU A 386 6.10 32.47 12.08
C LEU A 386 6.44 31.12 11.45
N CYS A 387 6.09 30.89 10.19
CA CYS A 387 6.28 29.61 9.49
C CYS A 387 6.81 29.83 8.07
N LEU A 388 7.91 29.17 7.72
CA LEU A 388 8.44 29.15 6.36
C LEU A 388 8.79 27.71 5.95
N LYS A 389 8.21 27.24 4.85
CA LYS A 389 8.50 25.91 4.28
C LYS A 389 9.06 26.06 2.88
N ILE A 390 10.28 25.59 2.68
CA ILE A 390 11.07 25.70 1.45
C ILE A 390 11.80 24.38 1.15
N GLU A 391 11.20 23.25 1.52
CA GLU A 391 11.74 21.92 1.22
C GLU A 391 12.05 21.74 -0.27
N SER A 392 13.17 21.09 -0.62
CA SER A 392 13.67 20.86 -1.99
C SER A 392 13.73 22.14 -2.85
N CYS A 393 14.18 23.26 -2.26
CA CYS A 393 14.51 24.49 -2.97
C CYS A 393 16.05 24.61 -3.11
N ASP A 394 16.57 24.04 -4.20
CA ASP A 394 18.00 23.74 -4.36
C ASP A 394 18.91 24.97 -4.53
N MET A 395 18.36 26.14 -4.88
CA MET A 395 19.13 27.37 -5.14
C MET A 395 19.30 28.28 -3.90
N ILE A 396 18.92 27.80 -2.71
CA ILE A 396 19.05 28.54 -1.44
C ILE A 396 20.36 28.13 -0.76
N THR A 397 21.12 29.11 -0.30
CA THR A 397 22.43 28.97 0.37
C THR A 397 22.45 29.69 1.72
N GLU A 398 23.60 29.71 2.42
CA GLU A 398 23.74 30.45 3.67
C GLU A 398 23.47 31.95 3.56
N LYS A 399 23.53 32.52 2.35
CA LYS A 399 23.29 33.95 2.12
C LYS A 399 21.82 34.33 2.35
N GLY A 400 20.87 33.53 1.87
CA GLY A 400 19.45 33.76 2.15
C GLY A 400 19.15 33.69 3.65
N PHE A 401 19.79 32.75 4.36
CA PHE A 401 19.58 32.58 5.80
C PHE A 401 20.21 33.68 6.66
N TYR A 402 21.23 34.39 6.18
CA TYR A 402 21.75 35.57 6.86
C TYR A 402 20.66 36.62 7.08
N GLN A 403 19.89 36.94 6.03
CA GLN A 403 18.80 37.91 6.12
C GLN A 403 17.65 37.38 6.95
N LEU A 404 17.25 36.13 6.71
CA LEU A 404 16.17 35.48 7.46
C LEU A 404 16.44 35.51 8.98
N GLY A 405 17.64 35.10 9.41
CA GLY A 405 18.04 35.12 10.81
C GLY A 405 18.25 36.53 11.38
N SER A 406 18.38 37.56 10.54
CA SER A 406 18.56 38.94 11.01
C SER A 406 17.22 39.67 11.20
N PHE A 407 16.19 39.33 10.43
CA PHE A 407 14.92 40.08 10.40
C PHE A 407 13.70 39.29 10.86
N CYS A 408 13.65 37.97 10.67
CA CYS A 408 12.51 37.12 11.07
C CYS A 408 12.73 36.48 12.44
N LEU A 409 12.85 37.30 13.48
CA LEU A 409 13.19 36.84 14.84
C LEU A 409 12.05 36.08 15.55
N GLN A 410 10.82 36.18 15.03
CA GLN A 410 9.64 35.49 15.57
C GLN A 410 9.40 34.11 14.94
N LEU A 411 10.30 33.65 14.05
CA LEU A 411 10.13 32.40 13.32
C LEU A 411 10.04 31.21 14.28
N GLN A 412 8.97 30.42 14.16
CA GLN A 412 8.66 29.26 15.01
C GLN A 412 8.82 27.93 14.26
N GLU A 413 8.48 27.88 12.97
CA GLU A 413 8.61 26.68 12.14
C GLU A 413 9.41 27.00 10.88
N LEU A 414 10.49 26.25 10.66
CA LEU A 414 11.30 26.32 9.45
C LEU A 414 11.52 24.92 8.88
N ASP A 415 11.08 24.71 7.64
CA ASP A 415 11.34 23.48 6.89
C ASP A 415 12.24 23.78 5.70
N ILE A 416 13.50 23.35 5.80
CA ILE A 416 14.55 23.48 4.78
C ILE A 416 15.09 22.09 4.39
N THR A 417 14.24 21.07 4.49
CA THR A 417 14.57 19.70 4.10
C THR A 417 15.01 19.67 2.63
N ASP A 418 16.05 18.90 2.32
CA ASP A 418 16.59 18.72 0.96
C ASP A 418 17.09 20.02 0.30
N CYS A 419 17.45 21.03 1.09
CA CYS A 419 18.15 22.23 0.59
C CYS A 419 19.67 22.03 0.64
N VAL A 420 20.27 21.61 -0.48
CA VAL A 420 21.70 21.25 -0.57
C VAL A 420 22.67 22.38 -0.20
N GLY A 421 22.26 23.65 -0.32
CA GLY A 421 23.07 24.81 0.04
C GLY A 421 23.08 25.15 1.54
N VAL A 422 22.30 24.46 2.38
CA VAL A 422 22.32 24.64 3.85
C VAL A 422 23.61 24.05 4.42
N ASN A 423 24.36 24.85 5.19
CA ASN A 423 25.61 24.46 5.84
C ASN A 423 25.69 25.02 7.28
N ASP A 424 26.77 24.72 7.99
CA ASP A 424 26.99 25.19 9.38
C ASP A 424 26.93 26.72 9.54
N LYS A 425 27.32 27.48 8.51
CA LYS A 425 27.24 28.94 8.55
C LYS A 425 25.80 29.42 8.41
N GLY A 426 25.00 28.74 7.58
CA GLY A 426 23.56 28.94 7.52
C GLY A 426 22.91 28.70 8.88
N LEU A 427 23.26 27.60 9.56
CA LEU A 427 22.76 27.30 10.91
C LEU A 427 23.20 28.32 11.97
N GLU A 428 24.41 28.87 11.85
CA GLU A 428 24.86 29.99 12.69
C GLU A 428 23.91 31.20 12.57
N TYR A 429 23.52 31.56 11.36
CA TYR A 429 22.59 32.66 11.13
C TYR A 429 21.18 32.35 11.63
N LEU A 430 20.67 31.14 11.33
CA LEU A 430 19.35 30.70 11.78
C LEU A 430 19.24 30.58 13.30
N SER A 431 20.36 30.36 14.00
CA SER A 431 20.36 30.31 15.47
C SER A 431 19.89 31.62 16.14
N ARG A 432 19.86 32.73 15.39
CA ARG A 432 19.32 34.02 15.87
C ARG A 432 17.79 34.00 16.03
N CYS A 433 17.10 33.09 15.35
CA CYS A 433 15.66 32.86 15.53
C CYS A 433 15.41 32.04 16.81
N SER A 434 15.51 32.69 17.98
CA SER A 434 15.40 32.03 19.29
C SER A 434 13.99 31.49 19.61
N GLU A 435 12.97 31.90 18.84
CA GLU A 435 11.59 31.44 18.97
C GLU A 435 11.30 30.12 18.22
N LEU A 436 12.31 29.53 17.56
CA LEU A 436 12.13 28.28 16.81
C LEU A 436 11.63 27.14 17.73
N LEU A 437 10.49 26.58 17.33
CA LEU A 437 9.83 25.42 17.94
C LEU A 437 10.00 24.16 17.08
N CYS A 438 10.05 24.31 15.75
CA CYS A 438 10.19 23.22 14.79
C CYS A 438 11.24 23.59 13.74
N LEU A 439 12.27 22.76 13.59
CA LEU A 439 13.30 22.93 12.59
C LEU A 439 13.53 21.61 11.85
N LYS A 440 13.32 21.61 10.54
CA LYS A 440 13.54 20.43 9.70
C LYS A 440 14.68 20.65 8.72
N LEU A 441 15.68 19.79 8.84
CA LEU A 441 16.97 19.84 8.15
C LEU A 441 17.25 18.55 7.38
N GLY A 442 16.26 17.68 7.19
CA GLY A 442 16.47 16.39 6.54
C GLY A 442 17.21 16.56 5.20
N LEU A 443 18.10 15.63 4.85
CA LEU A 443 18.91 15.64 3.62
C LEU A 443 19.88 16.83 3.48
N CYS A 444 20.03 17.72 4.46
CA CYS A 444 21.04 18.79 4.46
C CYS A 444 22.43 18.23 4.79
N THR A 445 23.08 17.58 3.82
CA THR A 445 24.35 16.84 4.04
C THR A 445 25.58 17.69 4.40
N ASN A 446 25.51 19.01 4.21
CA ASN A 446 26.61 19.95 4.48
C ASN A 446 26.60 20.55 5.90
N ILE A 447 25.74 20.05 6.80
CA ILE A 447 25.74 20.42 8.23
C ILE A 447 26.53 19.41 9.06
N SER A 448 27.12 19.88 10.16
CA SER A 448 27.91 19.10 11.11
C SER A 448 27.55 19.41 12.57
N ASP A 449 28.27 18.81 13.49
CA ASP A 449 28.18 19.11 14.93
C ASP A 449 28.35 20.59 15.25
N LYS A 450 29.15 21.32 14.46
CA LYS A 450 29.34 22.76 14.62
C LYS A 450 28.05 23.54 14.36
N GLY A 451 27.31 23.18 13.31
CA GLY A 451 26.02 23.78 13.01
C GLY A 451 24.99 23.51 14.11
N LEU A 452 24.95 22.28 14.63
CA LEU A 452 24.08 21.92 15.76
C LEU A 452 24.46 22.65 17.04
N PHE A 453 25.74 22.90 17.29
CA PHE A 453 26.19 23.69 18.44
C PHE A 453 25.59 25.10 18.42
N TYR A 454 25.54 25.77 17.25
CA TYR A 454 24.93 27.09 17.14
C TYR A 454 23.43 27.06 17.46
N ILE A 455 22.70 26.12 16.87
CA ILE A 455 21.26 25.95 17.14
C ILE A 455 21.02 25.67 18.62
N ALA A 456 21.76 24.72 19.21
CA ALA A 456 21.62 24.36 20.61
C ALA A 456 21.91 25.53 21.56
N SER A 457 22.84 26.43 21.19
CA SER A 457 23.23 27.56 22.04
C SER A 457 22.12 28.62 22.17
N ASN A 458 21.27 28.79 21.16
CA ASN A 458 20.32 29.91 21.10
C ASN A 458 18.84 29.50 20.96
N CYS A 459 18.54 28.30 20.46
CA CYS A 459 17.17 27.82 20.21
C CYS A 459 16.66 26.88 21.33
N ALA A 460 16.62 27.38 22.57
CA ALA A 460 16.25 26.58 23.74
C ALA A 460 14.76 26.13 23.77
N LYS A 461 13.89 26.77 22.96
CA LYS A 461 12.46 26.49 22.85
C LYS A 461 12.12 25.33 21.90
N LEU A 462 13.10 24.77 21.22
CA LEU A 462 12.90 23.77 20.18
C LEU A 462 12.18 22.51 20.71
N HIS A 463 11.10 22.14 20.04
CA HIS A 463 10.26 20.98 20.33
C HIS A 463 10.43 19.85 19.31
N GLU A 464 10.67 20.18 18.04
CA GLU A 464 10.84 19.22 16.95
C GLU A 464 12.09 19.56 16.15
N LEU A 465 12.95 18.56 15.98
CA LEU A 465 14.16 18.65 15.16
C LEU A 465 14.26 17.42 14.25
N ASP A 466 14.25 17.65 12.93
CA ASP A 466 14.46 16.60 11.94
C ASP A 466 15.85 16.70 11.32
N LEU A 467 16.68 15.68 11.53
CA LEU A 467 18.03 15.54 10.99
C LEU A 467 18.15 14.32 10.06
N TYR A 468 17.05 13.83 9.49
CA TYR A 468 17.03 12.68 8.58
C TYR A 468 18.18 12.76 7.56
N ARG A 469 19.08 11.76 7.52
CA ARG A 469 20.25 11.70 6.61
C ARG A 469 21.21 12.91 6.67
N CYS A 470 21.31 13.61 7.79
CA CYS A 470 22.37 14.60 8.02
C CYS A 470 23.67 13.90 8.42
N THR A 471 24.41 13.37 7.45
CA THR A 471 25.56 12.48 7.67
C THR A 471 26.75 13.12 8.40
N GLY A 472 26.83 14.46 8.44
CA GLY A 472 27.85 15.18 9.20
C GLY A 472 27.58 15.30 10.69
N VAL A 473 26.38 14.95 11.17
CA VAL A 473 26.00 14.95 12.59
C VAL A 473 26.53 13.72 13.31
N ARG A 474 27.18 13.92 14.46
CA ARG A 474 27.78 12.91 15.34
C ARG A 474 27.48 13.21 16.81
N ASP A 475 28.17 12.50 17.70
CA ASP A 475 27.89 12.52 19.14
C ASP A 475 28.08 13.90 19.80
N ASP A 476 29.04 14.72 19.34
CA ASP A 476 29.29 16.04 19.94
C ASP A 476 28.17 17.04 19.60
N GLY A 477 27.55 16.92 18.42
CA GLY A 477 26.34 17.66 18.07
C GLY A 477 25.14 17.27 18.94
N LEU A 478 24.98 15.97 19.22
CA LEU A 478 23.96 15.49 20.16
C LEU A 478 24.23 15.92 21.60
N ALA A 479 25.50 16.01 22.01
CA ALA A 479 25.89 16.58 23.30
C ALA A 479 25.41 18.03 23.41
N ALA A 480 25.69 18.86 22.42
CA ALA A 480 25.24 20.25 22.38
C ALA A 480 23.72 20.36 22.50
N LEU A 481 22.97 19.61 21.67
CA LEU A 481 21.50 19.56 21.73
C LEU A 481 21.00 19.15 23.12
N SER A 482 21.64 18.16 23.74
CA SER A 482 21.25 17.70 25.07
C SER A 482 21.42 18.77 26.14
N TYR A 483 22.40 19.67 26.03
CA TYR A 483 22.59 20.77 26.98
C TYR A 483 21.66 21.95 26.69
N GLY A 484 21.47 22.30 25.42
CA GLY A 484 20.76 23.51 25.00
C GLY A 484 19.26 23.38 24.78
N CYS A 485 18.78 22.24 24.26
CA CYS A 485 17.40 22.06 23.79
C CYS A 485 16.59 21.12 24.69
N LYS A 486 16.47 21.44 25.98
CA LYS A 486 15.78 20.57 26.98
C LYS A 486 14.28 20.40 26.75
N LYS A 487 13.66 21.21 25.90
CA LYS A 487 12.22 21.15 25.56
C LYS A 487 11.92 20.26 24.34
N LEU A 488 12.92 19.56 23.81
CA LEU A 488 12.78 18.71 22.63
C LEU A 488 11.86 17.52 22.92
N LYS A 489 10.82 17.37 22.10
CA LYS A 489 9.81 16.31 22.18
C LYS A 489 9.94 15.31 21.04
N LYS A 490 10.31 15.80 19.84
CA LYS A 490 10.51 14.96 18.66
C LYS A 490 11.90 15.15 18.09
N LEU A 491 12.56 14.04 17.80
CA LEU A 491 13.89 14.03 17.20
C LEU A 491 13.99 12.92 16.16
N ASN A 492 14.34 13.30 14.93
CA ASN A 492 14.67 12.35 13.87
C ASN A 492 16.17 12.31 13.60
N LEU A 493 16.81 11.19 13.89
CA LEU A 493 18.23 10.92 13.62
C LEU A 493 18.40 9.82 12.58
N SER A 494 17.33 9.41 11.90
CA SER A 494 17.36 8.32 10.94
C SER A 494 18.48 8.53 9.92
N TYR A 495 19.31 7.51 9.75
CA TYR A 495 20.46 7.48 8.85
C TYR A 495 21.57 8.53 9.13
N CYS A 496 21.62 9.11 10.33
CA CYS A 496 22.79 9.86 10.83
C CYS A 496 23.90 8.88 11.27
N ILE A 497 24.54 8.22 10.30
CA ILE A 497 25.45 7.09 10.52
C ILE A 497 26.65 7.38 11.46
N GLY A 498 26.97 8.65 11.72
CA GLY A 498 28.02 9.08 12.63
C GLY A 498 27.66 9.03 14.12
N VAL A 499 26.39 8.79 14.47
CA VAL A 499 25.90 8.70 15.85
C VAL A 499 26.21 7.33 16.46
N THR A 500 26.76 7.32 17.67
CA THR A 500 27.15 6.13 18.44
C THR A 500 26.42 6.05 19.78
N ASP A 501 26.70 5.02 20.58
CA ASP A 501 26.18 4.86 21.94
C ASP A 501 26.49 6.06 22.86
N ARG A 502 27.60 6.77 22.63
CA ARG A 502 27.93 7.99 23.38
C ARG A 502 26.91 9.09 23.09
N GLY A 503 26.57 9.30 21.82
CA GLY A 503 25.51 10.21 21.39
C GLY A 503 24.16 9.84 22.00
N MET A 504 23.82 8.55 21.98
CA MET A 504 22.59 8.03 22.60
C MET A 504 22.54 8.29 24.12
N GLY A 505 23.69 8.26 24.79
CA GLY A 505 23.81 8.66 26.20
C GLY A 505 23.37 10.10 26.46
N TYR A 506 23.73 11.04 25.58
CA TYR A 506 23.28 12.42 25.67
C TYR A 506 21.79 12.57 25.38
N ILE A 507 21.27 11.84 24.38
CA ILE A 507 19.81 11.80 24.10
C ILE A 507 19.03 11.30 25.31
N GLY A 508 19.56 10.31 26.06
CA GLY A 508 18.96 9.84 27.30
C GLY A 508 18.73 10.94 28.35
N SER A 509 19.42 12.08 28.27
CA SER A 509 19.21 13.22 29.18
C SER A 509 18.06 14.16 28.78
N LEU A 510 17.37 13.89 27.66
CA LEU A 510 16.22 14.65 27.17
C LEU A 510 14.92 14.06 27.74
N GLU A 511 14.55 14.47 28.94
CA GLU A 511 13.40 13.91 29.67
C GLU A 511 12.03 14.18 29.02
N GLU A 512 11.95 15.23 28.19
CA GLU A 512 10.73 15.64 27.47
C GLU A 512 10.49 14.86 26.16
N LEU A 513 11.47 14.06 25.73
CA LEU A 513 11.43 13.36 24.45
C LEU A 513 10.32 12.30 24.43
N SER A 514 9.40 12.44 23.48
CA SER A 514 8.26 11.55 23.28
C SER A 514 8.33 10.75 21.98
N ASP A 515 8.96 11.29 20.93
CA ASP A 515 9.03 10.68 19.60
C ASP A 515 10.48 10.65 19.14
N LEU A 516 11.00 9.46 18.86
CA LEU A 516 12.40 9.28 18.47
C LEU A 516 12.53 8.33 17.28
N GLU A 517 13.07 8.84 16.17
CA GLU A 517 13.34 8.04 14.97
C GLU A 517 14.84 7.81 14.81
N LEU A 518 15.25 6.55 14.78
CA LEU A 518 16.65 6.10 14.77
C LEU A 518 16.95 5.17 13.61
N ARG A 519 16.15 5.20 12.55
CA ARG A 519 16.20 4.20 11.48
C ARG A 519 17.59 4.13 10.84
N GLY A 520 18.15 2.93 10.74
CA GLY A 520 19.41 2.68 10.03
C GLY A 520 20.65 3.25 10.70
N LEU A 521 20.60 3.52 12.02
CA LEU A 521 21.80 3.82 12.79
C LEU A 521 22.55 2.52 13.10
N MET A 522 23.61 2.24 12.35
CA MET A 522 24.37 1.00 12.49
C MET A 522 25.41 1.05 13.62
N ASN A 523 25.80 2.24 14.09
CA ASN A 523 26.83 2.40 15.13
C ASN A 523 26.26 2.49 16.56
N ILE A 524 24.95 2.28 16.73
CA ILE A 524 24.32 2.16 18.05
C ILE A 524 24.15 0.68 18.41
N THR A 525 24.37 0.36 19.68
CA THR A 525 24.22 -0.97 20.27
C THR A 525 23.20 -0.94 21.40
N SER A 526 23.07 -2.06 22.10
CA SER A 526 22.24 -2.17 23.30
C SER A 526 22.62 -1.21 24.42
N VAL A 527 23.87 -0.74 24.47
CA VAL A 527 24.31 0.27 25.46
C VAL A 527 23.58 1.60 25.21
N GLY A 528 23.56 2.09 23.97
CA GLY A 528 22.88 3.31 23.59
C GLY A 528 21.36 3.22 23.76
N LEU A 529 20.75 2.09 23.35
CA LEU A 529 19.32 1.88 23.54
C LEU A 529 18.95 1.84 25.04
N THR A 530 19.78 1.23 25.88
CA THR A 530 19.57 1.20 27.34
C THR A 530 19.61 2.60 27.94
N ALA A 531 20.54 3.45 27.50
CA ALA A 531 20.61 4.83 27.97
C ALA A 531 19.34 5.62 27.64
N VAL A 532 18.83 5.49 26.41
CA VAL A 532 17.56 6.10 26.00
C VAL A 532 16.38 5.52 26.78
N ALA A 533 16.31 4.19 26.93
CA ALA A 533 15.22 3.54 27.65
C ALA A 533 15.14 3.99 29.12
N ALA A 534 16.28 4.13 29.79
CA ALA A 534 16.37 4.55 31.18
C ALA A 534 16.12 6.05 31.39
N GLY A 535 16.56 6.87 30.44
CA GLY A 535 16.52 8.34 30.55
C GLY A 535 15.25 8.98 29.99
N CYS A 536 14.79 8.57 28.80
CA CYS A 536 13.66 9.18 28.09
C CYS A 536 12.31 8.62 28.60
N LYS A 537 11.93 9.00 29.82
CA LYS A 537 10.73 8.46 30.49
C LYS A 537 9.41 8.80 29.80
N ARG A 538 9.35 9.85 28.97
CA ARG A 538 8.15 10.26 28.23
C ARG A 538 8.02 9.61 26.84
N LEU A 539 8.98 8.75 26.46
CA LEU A 539 9.00 8.12 25.14
C LEU A 539 7.72 7.32 24.86
N ALA A 540 7.08 7.66 23.75
CA ALA A 540 5.79 7.14 23.31
C ALA A 540 5.86 6.53 21.90
N ASP A 541 6.70 7.05 21.02
CA ASP A 541 6.99 6.51 19.68
C ASP A 541 8.50 6.30 19.52
N LEU A 542 8.88 5.12 19.02
CA LEU A 542 10.26 4.74 18.81
C LEU A 542 10.41 3.93 17.52
N ASP A 543 11.14 4.48 16.54
CA ASP A 543 11.50 3.77 15.31
C ASP A 543 12.97 3.32 15.34
N LEU A 544 13.19 2.01 15.47
CA LEU A 544 14.51 1.35 15.48
C LEU A 544 14.78 0.60 14.17
N LYS A 545 14.01 0.82 13.11
CA LYS A 545 14.10 0.02 11.90
C LYS A 545 15.54 -0.03 11.36
N HIS A 546 16.05 -1.21 11.03
CA HIS A 546 17.45 -1.44 10.59
C HIS A 546 18.55 -1.09 11.61
N CYS A 547 18.27 -0.97 12.91
CA CYS A 547 19.30 -0.89 13.94
C CYS A 547 19.80 -2.31 14.30
N VAL A 548 20.59 -2.89 13.39
CA VAL A 548 20.96 -4.32 13.41
C VAL A 548 21.91 -4.72 14.56
N ASN A 549 22.64 -3.77 15.14
CA ASN A 549 23.65 -4.02 16.17
C ASN A 549 23.10 -3.91 17.61
N ILE A 550 21.78 -3.75 17.75
CA ILE A 550 21.09 -3.84 19.04
C ILE A 550 20.73 -5.32 19.28
N ASP A 551 21.24 -5.87 20.38
CA ASP A 551 20.94 -7.22 20.84
C ASP A 551 19.80 -7.23 21.88
N ASP A 552 19.46 -8.41 22.38
CA ASP A 552 18.38 -8.62 23.34
C ASP A 552 18.51 -7.78 24.62
N SER A 553 19.73 -7.47 25.09
CA SER A 553 19.90 -6.70 26.32
C SER A 553 19.30 -5.29 26.22
N GLY A 554 19.40 -4.65 25.05
CA GLY A 554 18.82 -3.35 24.78
C GLY A 554 17.29 -3.41 24.70
N PHE A 555 16.74 -4.43 24.05
CA PHE A 555 15.29 -4.64 23.98
C PHE A 555 14.68 -5.01 25.34
N LEU A 556 15.41 -5.75 26.18
CA LEU A 556 15.02 -6.01 27.56
C LEU A 556 15.00 -4.71 28.37
N ALA A 557 16.03 -3.88 28.28
CA ALA A 557 16.04 -2.56 28.92
C ALA A 557 14.84 -1.72 28.48
N LEU A 558 14.53 -1.71 27.17
CA LEU A 558 13.33 -1.05 26.64
C LEU A 558 12.05 -1.59 27.28
N ALA A 559 11.89 -2.91 27.36
CA ALA A 559 10.73 -3.57 27.97
C ALA A 559 10.55 -3.22 29.45
N PHE A 560 11.64 -3.00 30.20
CA PHE A 560 11.60 -2.69 31.63
C PHE A 560 11.37 -1.20 31.93
N PHE A 561 12.06 -0.31 31.21
CA PHE A 561 12.11 1.11 31.52
C PHE A 561 11.09 1.94 30.73
N SER A 562 10.78 1.59 29.47
CA SER A 562 9.97 2.42 28.57
C SER A 562 8.47 2.12 28.63
N ARG A 563 7.90 2.09 29.84
CA ARG A 563 6.48 1.71 30.07
C ARG A 563 5.44 2.65 29.43
N ASN A 564 5.86 3.81 28.94
CA ASN A 564 5.00 4.78 28.25
C ASN A 564 4.90 4.53 26.74
N LEU A 565 5.70 3.60 26.18
CA LEU A 565 5.77 3.35 24.75
C LEU A 565 4.41 2.87 24.20
N ARG A 566 3.96 3.53 23.13
CA ARG A 566 2.68 3.28 22.44
C ARG A 566 2.89 2.78 21.03
N GLN A 567 3.97 3.19 20.38
CA GLN A 567 4.31 2.74 19.04
C GLN A 567 5.77 2.30 19.01
N ILE A 568 6.02 1.19 18.32
CA ILE A 568 7.37 0.69 18.11
C ILE A 568 7.54 0.16 16.70
N ASN A 569 8.68 0.45 16.09
CA ASN A 569 9.10 -0.19 14.86
C ASN A 569 10.42 -0.92 15.07
N LEU A 570 10.33 -2.25 15.14
CA LEU A 570 11.49 -3.14 15.29
C LEU A 570 11.91 -3.77 13.96
N SER A 571 11.32 -3.35 12.85
CA SER A 571 11.52 -4.04 11.57
C SER A 571 13.02 -4.11 11.22
N PHE A 572 13.51 -5.27 10.76
CA PHE A 572 14.93 -5.49 10.46
C PHE A 572 15.90 -5.34 11.65
N CYS A 573 15.42 -5.44 12.90
CA CYS A 573 16.29 -5.55 14.07
C CYS A 573 16.67 -7.00 14.39
N ALA A 574 17.76 -7.20 15.12
CA ALA A 574 18.27 -8.50 15.53
C ALA A 574 17.65 -9.02 16.85
N VAL A 575 16.35 -8.77 17.08
CA VAL A 575 15.63 -9.17 18.30
C VAL A 575 15.31 -10.68 18.30
N SER A 576 15.59 -11.38 19.39
CA SER A 576 15.23 -12.81 19.54
C SER A 576 13.77 -13.02 19.97
N ASP A 577 13.33 -14.28 19.98
CA ASP A 577 12.05 -14.69 20.55
C ASP A 577 11.83 -14.20 21.98
N THR A 578 12.86 -14.33 22.83
CA THR A 578 12.78 -14.00 24.26
C THR A 578 12.60 -12.50 24.44
N ALA A 579 13.43 -11.72 23.77
CA ALA A 579 13.35 -10.27 23.84
C ALA A 579 12.05 -9.74 23.23
N LEU A 580 11.59 -10.29 22.10
CA LEU A 580 10.32 -9.92 21.50
C LEU A 580 9.15 -10.20 22.44
N CYS A 581 9.14 -11.37 23.10
CA CYS A 581 8.12 -11.70 24.10
C CYS A 581 8.11 -10.71 25.26
N MET A 582 9.29 -10.33 25.77
CA MET A 582 9.42 -9.37 26.87
C MET A 582 8.96 -7.97 26.46
N VAL A 583 9.37 -7.49 25.27
CA VAL A 583 8.93 -6.20 24.73
C VAL A 583 7.42 -6.18 24.56
N MET A 584 6.85 -7.18 23.90
CA MET A 584 5.42 -7.22 23.61
C MET A 584 4.57 -7.48 24.86
N GLY A 585 5.08 -8.24 25.83
CA GLY A 585 4.39 -8.56 27.08
C GLY A 585 4.48 -7.48 28.16
N ASN A 586 5.65 -6.84 28.35
CA ASN A 586 5.85 -5.86 29.43
C ASN A 586 5.42 -4.44 29.04
N LEU A 587 5.45 -4.11 27.74
CA LEU A 587 4.97 -2.82 27.25
C LEU A 587 3.44 -2.79 27.15
N THR A 588 2.79 -2.78 28.31
CA THR A 588 1.32 -2.82 28.45
C THR A 588 0.57 -1.64 27.81
N ARG A 589 1.27 -0.61 27.35
CA ARG A 589 0.71 0.56 26.64
C ARG A 589 0.93 0.51 25.13
N LEU A 590 1.62 -0.50 24.62
CA LEU A 590 1.93 -0.64 23.21
C LEU A 590 0.64 -0.85 22.39
N GLN A 591 0.41 -0.01 21.39
CA GLN A 591 -0.79 -0.02 20.55
C GLN A 591 -0.47 -0.32 19.09
N ASP A 592 0.66 0.17 18.57
CA ASP A 592 1.14 -0.10 17.20
C ASP A 592 2.52 -0.76 17.27
N ALA A 593 2.68 -1.91 16.63
CA ALA A 593 3.98 -2.56 16.49
C ALA A 593 4.24 -2.92 15.02
N LYS A 594 5.35 -2.45 14.47
CA LYS A 594 5.85 -2.86 13.15
C LYS A 594 6.96 -3.89 13.33
N LEU A 595 6.65 -5.15 13.04
CA LEU A 595 7.51 -6.31 13.29
C LEU A 595 7.78 -7.06 11.97
N VAL A 596 8.28 -6.34 10.96
CA VAL A 596 8.51 -6.90 9.63
C VAL A 596 9.99 -7.26 9.50
N HIS A 597 10.31 -8.44 8.96
CA HIS A 597 11.70 -8.89 8.78
C HIS A 597 12.52 -9.01 10.08
N LEU A 598 11.93 -9.59 11.13
CA LEU A 598 12.68 -10.01 12.32
C LEU A 598 13.27 -11.40 12.05
N THR A 599 14.51 -11.46 11.58
CA THR A 599 15.14 -12.73 11.14
C THR A 599 15.49 -13.66 12.29
N ASN A 600 15.64 -13.11 13.50
CA ASN A 600 16.01 -13.84 14.71
C ASN A 600 14.78 -14.27 15.54
N CYS A 601 13.56 -14.02 15.04
CA CYS A 601 12.32 -14.49 15.65
C CYS A 601 11.77 -15.70 14.91
N THR A 602 11.50 -16.77 15.64
CA THR A 602 10.77 -17.95 15.17
C THR A 602 9.26 -17.68 15.15
N VAL A 603 8.51 -18.58 14.50
CA VAL A 603 7.04 -18.53 14.52
C VAL A 603 6.51 -18.69 15.95
N GLU A 604 7.11 -19.57 16.74
CA GLU A 604 6.74 -19.79 18.15
C GLU A 604 6.99 -18.54 19.00
N GLY A 605 8.10 -17.84 18.78
CA GLY A 605 8.36 -16.56 19.43
C GLY A 605 7.34 -15.47 19.06
N PHE A 606 6.95 -15.39 17.79
CA PHE A 606 5.85 -14.51 17.38
C PHE A 606 4.52 -14.90 18.03
N GLU A 607 4.18 -16.19 18.09
CA GLU A 607 2.96 -16.66 18.76
C GLU A 607 2.95 -16.28 20.24
N LEU A 608 4.04 -16.58 20.95
CA LEU A 608 4.15 -16.28 22.37
C LEU A 608 4.10 -14.77 22.63
N ALA A 609 4.80 -13.97 21.83
CA ALA A 609 4.77 -12.52 21.94
C ALA A 609 3.37 -11.95 21.67
N LEU A 610 2.70 -12.43 20.61
CA LEU A 610 1.35 -12.00 20.25
C LEU A 610 0.31 -12.43 21.28
N ARG A 611 0.41 -13.65 21.83
CA ARG A 611 -0.46 -14.11 22.94
C ARG A 611 -0.30 -13.25 24.20
N ASN A 612 0.92 -12.79 24.50
CA ASN A 612 1.17 -11.94 25.65
C ASN A 612 0.64 -10.50 25.48
N CYS A 613 0.55 -9.99 24.24
CA CYS A 613 0.10 -8.62 23.96
C CYS A 613 -1.30 -8.53 23.33
N CYS A 614 -1.93 -9.65 22.97
CA CYS A 614 -3.17 -9.77 22.19
C CYS A 614 -4.35 -8.97 22.77
N PHE A 615 -4.20 -8.61 24.04
CA PHE A 615 -5.18 -7.95 24.84
C PHE A 615 -5.23 -6.43 24.64
N TRP A 616 -4.11 -5.76 24.34
CA TRP A 616 -4.05 -4.30 24.26
C TRP A 616 -3.50 -3.77 22.93
N ILE A 617 -2.84 -4.62 22.13
CA ILE A 617 -2.29 -4.19 20.84
C ILE A 617 -3.41 -3.97 19.83
N LYS A 618 -3.37 -2.83 19.13
CA LYS A 618 -4.43 -2.41 18.19
C LYS A 618 -4.04 -2.67 16.74
N LYS A 619 -2.77 -2.49 16.44
CA LYS A 619 -2.22 -2.65 15.10
C LYS A 619 -0.88 -3.35 15.20
N VAL A 620 -0.76 -4.45 14.46
CA VAL A 620 0.52 -5.11 14.29
C VAL A 620 0.77 -5.26 12.79
N LYS A 621 1.84 -4.65 12.31
CA LYS A 621 2.32 -4.87 10.96
C LYS A 621 3.28 -6.05 10.97
N LEU A 622 2.81 -7.19 10.49
CA LEU A 622 3.58 -8.41 10.32
C LEU A 622 3.93 -8.66 8.85
N LEU A 623 4.88 -9.55 8.62
CA LEU A 623 5.08 -10.14 7.28
C LEU A 623 3.83 -10.94 6.91
N ALA A 624 3.23 -10.65 5.75
CA ALA A 624 2.00 -11.29 5.30
C ALA A 624 2.00 -12.84 5.39
N PRO A 625 3.12 -13.55 5.15
CA PRO A 625 3.17 -15.01 5.30
C PRO A 625 3.00 -15.54 6.73
N LEU A 626 3.24 -14.74 7.77
CA LEU A 626 3.04 -15.17 9.16
C LEU A 626 1.59 -15.57 9.43
N ARG A 627 0.62 -15.01 8.69
CA ARG A 627 -0.80 -15.40 8.81
C ARG A 627 -1.09 -16.86 8.50
N PHE A 628 -0.18 -17.54 7.79
CA PHE A 628 -0.30 -18.97 7.44
C PHE A 628 0.53 -19.88 8.35
N LEU A 629 1.33 -19.28 9.24
CA LEU A 629 2.25 -19.96 10.13
C LEU A 629 1.79 -19.92 11.59
N LEU A 630 1.12 -18.83 12.01
CA LEU A 630 0.54 -18.69 13.34
C LEU A 630 -0.62 -19.69 13.55
N SER A 631 -0.77 -20.16 14.79
CA SER A 631 -1.84 -21.07 15.19
C SER A 631 -3.22 -20.46 14.95
N SER A 632 -4.20 -21.31 14.65
CA SER A 632 -5.60 -20.89 14.47
C SER A 632 -6.12 -20.15 15.70
N GLU A 633 -5.72 -20.53 16.91
CA GLU A 633 -6.09 -19.83 18.16
C GLU A 633 -5.51 -18.41 18.24
N THR A 634 -4.22 -18.24 17.91
CA THR A 634 -3.56 -16.92 17.90
C THR A 634 -4.16 -16.05 16.82
N LEU A 635 -4.42 -16.64 15.67
CA LEU A 635 -5.09 -16.00 14.55
C LEU A 635 -6.52 -15.64 14.90
N GLU A 636 -7.34 -16.52 15.48
CA GLU A 636 -8.69 -16.24 15.96
C GLU A 636 -8.69 -15.13 17.01
N THR A 637 -7.70 -15.10 17.91
CA THR A 637 -7.54 -14.02 18.88
C THR A 637 -7.22 -12.68 18.20
N LEU A 638 -6.41 -12.70 17.14
CA LEU A 638 -6.11 -11.54 16.30
C LEU A 638 -7.30 -11.15 15.38
N TYR A 639 -8.04 -12.14 14.86
CA TYR A 639 -9.16 -12.03 13.91
C TYR A 639 -10.46 -11.62 14.58
N ALA A 640 -10.72 -12.06 15.82
CA ALA A 640 -11.86 -11.63 16.63
C ALA A 640 -11.81 -10.13 16.96
N ARG A 641 -10.68 -9.45 16.73
CA ARG A 641 -10.44 -8.04 17.10
C ARG A 641 -9.79 -7.19 15.99
N VAL A 642 -9.58 -7.76 14.79
CA VAL A 642 -9.12 -7.08 13.57
C VAL A 642 -9.80 -7.75 12.35
N LEU A 643 -11.02 -7.30 11.99
CA LEU A 643 -11.84 -7.55 10.77
C LEU A 643 -11.84 -8.97 10.09
N LEU A 644 -13.04 -9.56 9.97
CA LEU A 644 -13.45 -10.91 9.44
C LEU A 644 -13.58 -11.01 7.88
N PRO A 645 -13.84 -12.18 7.21
CA PRO A 645 -14.60 -13.37 7.66
C PRO A 645 -14.06 -14.82 7.42
N SER A 646 -14.25 -15.64 8.46
CA SER A 646 -14.68 -17.06 8.60
C SER A 646 -14.31 -18.18 7.60
N LEU A 647 -13.84 -19.33 8.14
CA LEU A 647 -14.21 -20.70 7.70
C LEU A 647 -13.99 -21.72 8.84
N GLU A 648 -14.94 -22.65 8.97
CA GLU A 648 -15.05 -23.71 9.99
C GLU A 648 -14.01 -24.85 9.82
N ALA A 649 -13.70 -25.50 10.94
CA ALA A 649 -12.72 -26.57 11.13
C ALA A 649 -13.26 -27.97 10.78
N LEU A 650 -12.37 -28.95 10.47
CA LEU A 650 -12.59 -30.41 10.55
C LEU A 650 -11.21 -31.17 10.39
N PRO A 651 -11.08 -32.49 10.71
CA PRO A 651 -10.32 -32.98 11.87
C PRO A 651 -9.03 -33.81 11.59
N ASN A 652 -8.29 -34.10 12.68
CA ASN A 652 -7.04 -34.88 12.82
C ASN A 652 -7.05 -36.33 12.28
N VAL A 653 -5.99 -36.76 11.56
CA VAL A 653 -5.48 -38.16 11.53
C VAL A 653 -3.95 -38.22 11.29
N LYS A 654 -3.28 -39.22 11.90
CA LYS A 654 -1.83 -39.51 11.99
C LYS A 654 -1.16 -40.07 10.70
N PRO A 655 0.19 -40.01 10.58
CA PRO A 655 0.92 -40.43 9.38
C PRO A 655 1.51 -41.86 9.45
N SER A 656 1.75 -42.47 8.28
CA SER A 656 2.63 -43.63 8.09
C SER A 656 3.60 -43.41 6.91
N SER A 657 4.80 -43.96 7.06
CA SER A 657 6.04 -43.67 6.35
C SER A 657 6.30 -44.55 5.11
N ASP A 658 7.05 -44.03 4.14
CA ASP A 658 8.42 -44.49 3.78
C ASP A 658 8.89 -43.82 2.46
N GLU A 659 10.08 -43.18 2.46
CA GLU A 659 10.74 -42.66 1.26
C GLU A 659 12.26 -42.82 1.32
N GLN A 660 12.85 -43.23 0.18
CA GLN A 660 14.25 -43.59 -0.04
C GLN A 660 15.23 -42.41 0.10
N THR A 661 16.47 -42.73 0.50
CA THR A 661 17.50 -41.83 1.03
C THR A 661 18.46 -41.26 -0.05
N PHE A 662 18.38 -39.95 -0.30
CA PHE A 662 19.46 -39.15 -0.89
C PHE A 662 20.31 -38.51 0.23
N SER A 663 21.64 -38.38 0.04
CA SER A 663 22.48 -37.70 1.05
C SER A 663 22.15 -36.21 1.11
N THR A 664 21.80 -35.71 2.30
CA THR A 664 21.38 -34.34 2.57
C THR A 664 22.41 -33.30 2.12
N GLN A 665 23.69 -33.61 2.30
CA GLN A 665 24.79 -32.68 2.03
C GLN A 665 25.01 -32.45 0.52
N ALA A 666 24.70 -33.45 -0.32
CA ALA A 666 24.70 -33.28 -1.77
C ALA A 666 23.57 -32.35 -2.24
N LEU A 667 22.38 -32.44 -1.63
CA LEU A 667 21.23 -31.59 -1.95
C LEU A 667 21.47 -30.13 -1.54
N MET A 668 22.11 -29.90 -0.39
CA MET A 668 22.49 -28.54 0.05
C MET A 668 23.52 -27.91 -0.90
N LYS A 669 24.53 -28.69 -1.33
CA LYS A 669 25.51 -28.22 -2.33
C LYS A 669 24.85 -27.84 -3.64
N LEU A 670 23.87 -28.62 -4.11
CA LEU A 670 23.12 -28.30 -5.32
C LEU A 670 22.43 -26.93 -5.23
N VAL A 671 21.75 -26.64 -4.11
CA VAL A 671 21.04 -25.36 -3.90
C VAL A 671 21.99 -24.16 -3.97
N CYS A 672 23.22 -24.32 -3.51
CA CYS A 672 24.20 -23.24 -3.42
C CYS A 672 25.17 -23.17 -4.61
N THR A 673 24.96 -23.98 -5.64
CA THR A 673 25.83 -23.99 -6.82
C THR A 673 25.76 -22.66 -7.57
N ASN A 674 26.89 -22.09 -7.97
CA ASN A 674 27.00 -20.84 -8.73
C ASN A 674 26.36 -19.59 -8.06
N VAL A 675 26.04 -19.66 -6.77
CA VAL A 675 25.64 -18.51 -5.95
C VAL A 675 26.89 -17.71 -5.58
N GLU A 676 26.81 -16.38 -5.56
CA GLU A 676 27.99 -15.49 -5.38
C GLU A 676 28.81 -15.78 -4.11
N ASN A 677 28.16 -16.23 -3.04
CA ASN A 677 28.83 -16.69 -1.83
C ASN A 677 28.29 -18.08 -1.44
N GLN A 678 28.93 -19.12 -1.97
CA GLN A 678 28.54 -20.51 -1.78
C GLN A 678 28.61 -20.94 -0.30
N ASP A 679 29.63 -20.51 0.44
CA ASP A 679 29.80 -20.84 1.86
C ASP A 679 28.74 -20.17 2.74
N SER A 680 28.38 -18.92 2.42
CA SER A 680 27.27 -18.22 3.09
C SER A 680 25.92 -18.89 2.80
N CYS A 681 25.70 -19.33 1.57
CA CYS A 681 24.49 -20.09 1.21
C CYS A 681 24.43 -21.43 1.96
N LEU A 682 25.54 -22.17 2.02
CA LEU A 682 25.62 -23.47 2.70
C LEU A 682 25.43 -23.34 4.20
N SER A 683 26.08 -22.38 4.84
CA SER A 683 25.92 -22.12 6.28
C SER A 683 24.48 -21.70 6.62
N LYS A 684 23.86 -20.80 5.86
CA LYS A 684 22.44 -20.43 6.04
C LYS A 684 21.50 -21.63 5.92
N LEU A 685 21.76 -22.54 4.97
CA LEU A 685 21.00 -23.78 4.84
C LEU A 685 21.27 -24.75 5.99
N GLN A 686 22.50 -24.90 6.46
CA GLN A 686 22.87 -25.77 7.57
C GLN A 686 22.26 -25.30 8.89
N ASN A 687 22.30 -24.00 9.18
CA ASN A 687 21.69 -23.39 10.37
C ASN A 687 20.17 -23.62 10.43
N SER A 688 19.52 -23.82 9.28
CA SER A 688 18.08 -24.15 9.22
C SER A 688 17.75 -25.54 9.80
N PHE A 689 18.76 -26.35 10.16
CA PHE A 689 18.59 -27.73 10.63
C PHE A 689 19.33 -28.06 11.94
N GLU A 690 19.90 -27.09 12.64
CA GLU A 690 20.76 -27.29 13.84
C GLU A 690 20.08 -28.03 15.01
N ASN A 691 18.76 -28.22 15.00
CA ASN A 691 17.99 -28.91 16.05
C ASN A 691 17.23 -30.17 15.58
N THR A 692 17.58 -30.79 14.45
CA THR A 692 16.84 -31.93 13.88
C THR A 692 17.72 -33.14 13.57
N GLU A 693 17.27 -34.36 13.90
CA GLU A 693 17.89 -35.61 13.40
C GLU A 693 17.81 -35.64 11.87
N THR A 694 18.97 -35.79 11.22
CA THR A 694 19.22 -35.97 9.77
C THR A 694 18.20 -35.34 8.81
N PRO A 695 18.51 -34.22 8.11
CA PRO A 695 17.51 -33.51 7.31
C PRO A 695 17.06 -34.31 6.09
N LYS A 696 15.75 -34.59 6.01
CA LYS A 696 15.13 -35.30 4.88
C LYS A 696 15.17 -34.44 3.58
N PRO A 697 15.21 -35.05 2.38
CA PRO A 697 15.30 -34.32 1.10
C PRO A 697 14.22 -33.25 0.88
N LYS A 698 12.95 -33.54 1.23
CA LYS A 698 11.84 -32.57 1.18
C LYS A 698 12.07 -31.37 2.11
N SER A 699 12.78 -31.56 3.22
CA SER A 699 13.13 -30.49 4.16
C SER A 699 14.18 -29.55 3.60
N VAL A 700 15.16 -30.08 2.86
CA VAL A 700 16.17 -29.27 2.16
C VAL A 700 15.51 -28.37 1.11
N LEU A 701 14.57 -28.90 0.34
CA LEU A 701 13.83 -28.11 -0.66
C LEU A 701 13.00 -26.98 -0.01
N SER A 702 12.31 -27.25 1.09
CA SER A 702 11.56 -26.21 1.82
C SER A 702 12.47 -25.13 2.39
N ALA A 703 13.65 -25.49 2.92
CA ALA A 703 14.63 -24.52 3.41
C ALA A 703 15.19 -23.67 2.25
N ALA A 704 15.52 -24.31 1.13
CA ALA A 704 15.99 -23.65 -0.08
C ALA A 704 14.97 -22.63 -0.61
N MET A 705 13.69 -23.02 -0.75
CA MET A 705 12.62 -22.10 -1.14
C MET A 705 12.47 -20.90 -0.19
N ARG A 706 12.60 -21.13 1.12
CA ARG A 706 12.53 -20.07 2.13
C ARG A 706 13.72 -19.11 2.02
N HIS A 707 14.92 -19.64 1.78
CA HIS A 707 16.13 -18.85 1.53
C HIS A 707 15.96 -17.99 0.27
N THR A 708 15.56 -18.60 -0.86
CA THR A 708 15.30 -17.89 -2.11
C THR A 708 14.24 -16.80 -1.96
N LEU A 709 13.14 -17.08 -1.24
CA LEU A 709 12.10 -16.09 -0.97
C LEU A 709 12.64 -14.86 -0.22
N ASN A 710 13.55 -15.07 0.74
CA ASN A 710 14.18 -13.96 1.46
C ASN A 710 15.12 -13.14 0.56
N GLU A 711 15.85 -13.77 -0.36
CA GLU A 711 16.70 -13.07 -1.33
C GLU A 711 15.87 -12.24 -2.32
N VAL A 712 14.72 -12.75 -2.79
CA VAL A 712 13.79 -11.97 -3.62
C VAL A 712 13.28 -10.73 -2.86
N ARG A 713 12.99 -10.85 -1.56
CA ARG A 713 12.55 -9.70 -0.74
C ARG A 713 13.64 -8.63 -0.62
N GLN A 714 14.90 -9.04 -0.50
CA GLN A 714 16.03 -8.10 -0.45
C GLN A 714 16.17 -7.38 -1.80
N ALA A 715 16.12 -8.11 -2.91
CA ALA A 715 16.16 -7.52 -4.25
C ALA A 715 15.02 -6.50 -4.47
N LEU A 716 13.80 -6.81 -4.04
CA LEU A 716 12.66 -5.89 -4.14
C LEU A 716 12.89 -4.58 -3.35
N GLN A 717 13.54 -4.65 -2.19
CA GLN A 717 13.88 -3.45 -1.40
C GLN A 717 14.92 -2.59 -2.12
N ILE A 718 15.95 -3.21 -2.68
CA ILE A 718 16.96 -2.52 -3.49
C ILE A 718 16.27 -1.84 -4.70
N MET A 719 15.29 -2.51 -5.33
CA MET A 719 14.54 -1.94 -6.46
C MET A 719 13.82 -0.62 -6.14
N THR A 720 13.40 -0.41 -4.89
CA THR A 720 12.73 0.86 -4.52
C THR A 720 13.68 2.07 -4.57
N GLY A 721 14.99 1.86 -4.43
CA GLY A 721 15.99 2.94 -4.51
C GLY A 721 16.25 3.44 -5.94
N PHE A 722 16.06 2.59 -6.95
CA PHE A 722 16.42 2.93 -8.34
C PHE A 722 15.49 3.95 -8.99
N ASN A 723 14.27 4.18 -8.47
CA ASN A 723 13.36 5.22 -9.00
C ASN A 723 14.01 6.61 -9.01
N THR A 724 14.83 6.91 -8.00
CA THR A 724 15.52 8.20 -7.85
C THR A 724 16.68 8.40 -8.83
N LEU A 725 17.15 7.31 -9.45
CA LEU A 725 18.27 7.30 -10.39
C LEU A 725 17.83 7.32 -11.86
N SER A 726 16.52 7.27 -12.09
CA SER A 726 15.90 7.26 -13.41
C SER A 726 15.89 8.66 -14.03
N ILE A 727 16.26 8.75 -15.30
CA ILE A 727 16.33 10.02 -16.04
C ILE A 727 15.30 10.11 -17.17
N SER A 728 14.67 8.98 -17.54
CA SER A 728 13.62 8.92 -18.56
C SER A 728 12.33 8.27 -18.05
N TYR A 729 11.20 8.62 -18.67
CA TYR A 729 9.89 8.02 -18.39
C TYR A 729 9.87 6.51 -18.65
N ARG A 730 10.59 6.03 -19.67
CA ARG A 730 10.66 4.60 -20.02
C ARG A 730 11.38 3.78 -18.95
N GLU A 731 12.47 4.30 -18.39
CA GLU A 731 13.17 3.66 -17.27
C GLU A 731 12.28 3.60 -16.02
N GLN A 732 11.49 4.63 -15.74
CA GLN A 732 10.56 4.63 -14.60
C GLN A 732 9.51 3.51 -14.74
N ILE A 733 8.94 3.34 -15.94
CA ILE A 733 8.02 2.23 -16.23
C ILE A 733 8.73 0.88 -16.07
N ALA A 734 9.93 0.73 -16.61
CA ALA A 734 10.71 -0.51 -16.51
C ALA A 734 11.02 -0.90 -15.05
N ILE A 735 11.36 0.07 -14.20
CA ILE A 735 11.59 -0.16 -12.77
C ILE A 735 10.29 -0.57 -12.07
N GLU A 736 9.16 0.03 -12.44
CA GLU A 736 7.86 -0.34 -11.87
C GLU A 736 7.42 -1.74 -12.30
N ASP A 737 7.66 -2.10 -13.56
CA ASP A 737 7.47 -3.47 -14.08
C ASP A 737 8.31 -4.47 -13.27
N CYS A 738 9.57 -4.14 -12.99
CA CYS A 738 10.45 -4.98 -12.16
C CYS A 738 9.91 -5.19 -10.74
N LYS A 739 9.40 -4.15 -10.09
CA LYS A 739 8.81 -4.29 -8.74
C LYS A 739 7.58 -5.20 -8.77
N GLU A 740 6.71 -5.02 -9.77
CA GLU A 740 5.51 -5.83 -9.94
C GLU A 740 5.86 -7.31 -10.18
N LEU A 741 6.84 -7.58 -11.05
CA LEU A 741 7.30 -8.93 -11.39
C LEU A 741 8.03 -9.62 -10.22
N LEU A 742 8.77 -8.88 -9.40
CA LEU A 742 9.37 -9.41 -8.17
C LEU A 742 8.31 -9.73 -7.11
N ASP A 743 7.28 -8.90 -6.97
CA ASP A 743 6.13 -9.20 -6.10
C ASP A 743 5.37 -10.46 -6.57
N PHE A 744 5.27 -10.66 -7.89
CA PHE A 744 4.72 -11.88 -8.46
C PHE A 744 5.54 -13.12 -8.09
N SER A 745 6.87 -13.02 -8.19
CA SER A 745 7.80 -14.09 -7.80
C SER A 745 7.71 -14.41 -6.31
N LEU A 746 7.53 -13.40 -5.45
CA LEU A 746 7.29 -13.61 -4.02
C LEU A 746 6.00 -14.41 -3.78
N SER A 747 4.93 -14.07 -4.49
CA SER A 747 3.65 -14.78 -4.38
C SER A 747 3.77 -16.24 -4.81
N GLU A 748 4.45 -16.50 -5.94
CA GLU A 748 4.65 -17.86 -6.47
C GLU A 748 5.52 -18.74 -5.56
N LEU A 749 6.60 -18.18 -4.99
CA LEU A 749 7.43 -18.88 -4.01
C LEU A 749 6.66 -19.14 -2.70
N ALA A 750 5.82 -18.20 -2.28
CA ALA A 750 4.98 -18.39 -1.10
C ALA A 750 3.90 -19.47 -1.32
N TRP A 751 3.24 -19.48 -2.48
CA TRP A 751 2.30 -20.55 -2.85
C TRP A 751 3.00 -21.90 -2.89
N SER A 752 4.21 -21.97 -3.46
CA SER A 752 5.04 -23.17 -3.49
C SER A 752 5.33 -23.70 -2.07
N LEU A 753 5.71 -22.83 -1.13
CA LEU A 753 5.93 -23.21 0.26
C LEU A 753 4.67 -23.73 0.95
N ALA A 754 3.52 -23.10 0.70
CA ALA A 754 2.23 -23.53 1.26
C ALA A 754 1.82 -24.92 0.75
N GLU A 755 2.04 -25.19 -0.54
CA GLU A 755 1.72 -26.50 -1.13
C GLU A 755 2.69 -27.60 -0.68
N MET A 756 3.97 -27.26 -0.48
CA MET A 756 4.97 -28.17 0.11
C MET A 756 4.58 -28.62 1.53
N LYS A 757 3.88 -27.78 2.30
CA LYS A 757 3.37 -28.16 3.62
C LYS A 757 2.35 -29.31 3.50
N LYS A 758 1.42 -29.23 2.53
CA LYS A 758 0.43 -30.29 2.27
C LYS A 758 1.07 -31.60 1.82
N ILE A 759 2.11 -31.53 0.97
CA ILE A 759 2.87 -32.72 0.53
C ILE A 759 3.61 -33.37 1.72
N ARG A 760 4.12 -32.56 2.66
CA ARG A 760 4.77 -33.07 3.89
C ARG A 760 3.77 -33.70 4.86
N GLU A 761 2.51 -33.28 4.82
CA GLU A 761 1.40 -33.83 5.62
C GLU A 761 0.85 -35.16 5.06
N GLY A 762 1.43 -35.68 3.96
CA GLY A 762 1.14 -37.01 3.42
C GLY A 762 0.12 -37.06 2.28
N ASP A 763 -0.34 -35.90 1.79
CA ASP A 763 -1.27 -35.84 0.67
C ASP A 763 -0.54 -36.07 -0.67
N SER A 764 -0.83 -37.21 -1.30
CA SER A 764 -0.17 -37.70 -2.51
C SER A 764 -0.82 -37.20 -3.81
N ASN A 765 -1.59 -36.11 -3.77
CA ASN A 765 -2.23 -35.56 -4.95
C ASN A 765 -1.19 -35.04 -5.97
N ALA A 766 -1.17 -35.63 -7.17
CA ALA A 766 -0.30 -35.23 -8.27
C ALA A 766 -0.47 -33.74 -8.67
N GLN A 767 -1.61 -33.14 -8.34
CA GLN A 767 -1.89 -31.72 -8.59
C GLN A 767 -0.93 -30.78 -7.86
N TYR A 768 -0.48 -31.13 -6.65
CA TYR A 768 0.44 -30.29 -5.87
C TYR A 768 1.84 -30.23 -6.47
N GLN A 769 2.29 -31.34 -7.05
CA GLN A 769 3.57 -31.40 -7.76
C GLN A 769 3.53 -30.58 -9.07
N GLY A 770 2.41 -30.62 -9.79
CA GLY A 770 2.19 -29.76 -10.96
C GLY A 770 2.22 -28.27 -10.60
N ASN A 771 1.56 -27.89 -9.49
CA ASN A 771 1.52 -26.52 -8.98
C ASN A 771 2.91 -25.97 -8.64
N LEU A 772 3.70 -26.74 -7.88
CA LEU A 772 5.07 -26.38 -7.50
C LEU A 772 5.96 -26.07 -8.71
N LYS A 773 5.95 -26.95 -9.71
CA LYS A 773 6.77 -26.77 -10.91
C LYS A 773 6.35 -25.56 -11.72
N ALA A 774 5.04 -25.35 -11.87
CA ALA A 774 4.49 -24.22 -12.60
C ALA A 774 4.85 -22.88 -11.94
N TRP A 775 4.69 -22.76 -10.61
CA TRP A 775 4.95 -21.53 -9.88
C TRP A 775 6.44 -21.20 -9.79
N LEU A 776 7.32 -22.19 -9.56
CA LEU A 776 8.77 -21.97 -9.63
C LEU A 776 9.23 -21.56 -11.03
N SER A 777 8.63 -22.14 -12.09
CA SER A 777 8.94 -21.77 -13.47
C SER A 777 8.52 -20.32 -13.78
N ALA A 778 7.38 -19.87 -13.24
CA ALA A 778 6.89 -18.51 -13.37
C ALA A 778 7.78 -17.52 -12.61
N ALA A 779 8.18 -17.85 -11.38
CA ALA A 779 9.07 -17.02 -10.57
C ALA A 779 10.40 -16.77 -11.29
N LEU A 780 10.94 -17.77 -11.99
CA LEU A 780 12.14 -17.59 -12.80
C LEU A 780 11.90 -16.66 -14.01
N SER A 781 10.74 -16.78 -14.65
CA SER A 781 10.38 -16.02 -15.87
C SER A 781 10.19 -14.53 -15.60
N ASN A 782 9.65 -14.18 -14.43
CA ASN A 782 9.41 -12.78 -14.03
C ASN A 782 10.70 -11.95 -14.02
N GLN A 783 11.84 -12.56 -13.70
CA GLN A 783 13.12 -11.86 -13.55
C GLN A 783 13.67 -11.50 -14.92
N ASP A 784 13.42 -12.35 -15.91
CA ASP A 784 13.75 -12.07 -17.30
C ASP A 784 12.93 -10.91 -17.86
N THR A 785 11.61 -10.93 -17.64
CA THR A 785 10.73 -9.86 -18.12
C THR A 785 11.05 -8.51 -17.46
N CYS A 786 11.47 -8.51 -16.19
CA CYS A 786 11.94 -7.30 -15.53
C CYS A 786 13.12 -6.68 -16.29
N LEU A 787 14.13 -7.48 -16.64
CA LEU A 787 15.29 -7.00 -17.38
C LEU A 787 14.94 -6.57 -18.82
N GLU A 788 13.98 -7.24 -19.45
CA GLU A 788 13.49 -6.89 -20.79
C GLU A 788 12.73 -5.55 -20.81
N GLY A 789 12.16 -5.12 -19.68
CA GLY A 789 11.52 -3.80 -19.56
C GLY A 789 12.46 -2.63 -19.92
N PHE A 790 13.77 -2.82 -19.82
CA PHE A 790 14.78 -1.82 -20.17
C PHE A 790 15.13 -1.78 -21.66
N GLU A 791 14.51 -2.61 -22.50
CA GLU A 791 14.67 -2.54 -23.94
C GLU A 791 14.23 -1.16 -24.48
N GLY A 792 15.08 -0.55 -25.31
CA GLY A 792 14.86 0.81 -25.81
C GLY A 792 15.21 1.93 -24.83
N THR A 793 15.97 1.63 -23.76
CA THR A 793 16.68 2.60 -22.89
C THR A 793 18.19 2.60 -23.17
N ASP A 794 18.97 3.45 -22.48
CA ASP A 794 20.44 3.45 -22.55
C ASP A 794 21.08 2.25 -21.82
N ARG A 795 20.27 1.40 -21.17
CA ARG A 795 20.64 0.21 -20.41
C ARG A 795 21.59 0.44 -19.24
N ARG A 796 21.80 1.69 -18.80
CA ARG A 796 22.66 2.01 -17.66
C ARG A 796 22.10 1.39 -16.37
N LEU A 797 20.81 1.59 -16.10
CA LEU A 797 20.13 1.06 -14.93
C LEU A 797 19.93 -0.46 -15.01
N GLU A 798 19.75 -1.00 -16.21
CA GLU A 798 19.64 -2.45 -16.45
C GLU A 798 20.83 -3.21 -15.85
N ASN A 799 22.06 -2.68 -16.00
CA ASN A 799 23.27 -3.34 -15.47
C ASN A 799 23.28 -3.42 -13.94
N PHE A 800 22.86 -2.36 -13.23
CA PHE A 800 22.78 -2.36 -11.78
C PHE A 800 21.68 -3.30 -11.26
N ILE A 801 20.53 -3.28 -11.94
CA ILE A 801 19.39 -4.15 -11.61
C ILE A 801 19.74 -5.61 -11.87
N ARG A 802 20.40 -5.90 -13.00
CA ARG A 802 20.92 -7.23 -13.34
C ARG A 802 21.86 -7.76 -12.26
N GLY A 803 22.76 -6.94 -11.73
CA GLY A 803 23.60 -7.30 -10.59
C GLY A 803 22.77 -7.70 -9.36
N SER A 804 21.74 -6.91 -9.05
CA SER A 804 20.83 -7.16 -7.91
C SER A 804 19.98 -8.43 -8.08
N LEU A 805 19.62 -8.79 -9.32
CA LEU A 805 18.77 -9.95 -9.62
C LEU A 805 19.55 -11.26 -9.85
N LYS A 806 20.85 -11.17 -10.12
CA LYS A 806 21.69 -12.33 -10.47
C LYS A 806 21.60 -13.46 -9.44
N GLN A 807 21.72 -13.13 -8.15
CA GLN A 807 21.61 -14.10 -7.06
C GLN A 807 20.20 -14.69 -6.95
N VAL A 808 19.17 -13.85 -7.09
CA VAL A 808 17.77 -14.28 -7.06
C VAL A 808 17.48 -15.28 -8.17
N THR A 809 17.86 -14.96 -9.39
CA THR A 809 17.66 -15.82 -10.56
C THR A 809 18.36 -17.16 -10.37
N GLN A 810 19.62 -17.16 -9.90
CA GLN A 810 20.38 -18.39 -9.65
C GLN A 810 19.75 -19.26 -8.56
N LEU A 811 19.27 -18.67 -7.47
CA LEU A 811 18.64 -19.42 -6.38
C LEU A 811 17.29 -20.02 -6.78
N ILE A 812 16.48 -19.31 -7.57
CA ILE A 812 15.23 -19.87 -8.10
C ILE A 812 15.55 -21.04 -9.04
N ASP A 813 16.55 -20.90 -9.91
CA ASP A 813 17.00 -21.97 -10.80
C ASP A 813 17.45 -23.21 -10.02
N ASN A 814 18.33 -23.03 -9.02
CA ASN A 814 18.82 -24.13 -8.20
C ASN A 814 17.69 -24.84 -7.43
N VAL A 815 16.69 -24.09 -6.94
CA VAL A 815 15.50 -24.67 -6.30
C VAL A 815 14.66 -25.47 -7.30
N LEU A 816 14.48 -24.96 -8.52
CA LEU A 816 13.76 -25.66 -9.58
C LEU A 816 14.50 -26.93 -10.05
N ALA A 817 15.82 -26.88 -10.12
CA ALA A 817 16.68 -28.03 -10.41
C ALA A 817 16.61 -29.08 -9.30
N LEU A 818 16.72 -28.66 -8.03
CA LEU A 818 16.55 -29.53 -6.86
C LEU A 818 15.17 -30.18 -6.86
N TYR A 819 14.12 -29.41 -7.08
CA TYR A 819 12.76 -29.94 -7.19
C TYR A 819 12.65 -31.01 -8.27
N THR A 820 13.22 -30.75 -9.45
CA THR A 820 13.19 -31.69 -10.58
C THR A 820 14.01 -32.96 -10.30
N GLN A 821 15.15 -32.86 -9.58
CA GLN A 821 15.95 -34.02 -9.18
C GLN A 821 15.28 -34.86 -8.09
N LEU A 822 14.68 -34.23 -7.07
CA LEU A 822 13.97 -34.95 -6.00
C LEU A 822 12.75 -35.72 -6.50
N HIS A 823 12.19 -35.29 -7.63
CA HIS A 823 11.05 -35.92 -8.28
C HIS A 823 11.45 -36.59 -9.60
N SER A 824 12.71 -37.04 -9.71
CA SER A 824 13.30 -37.54 -10.96
C SER A 824 12.57 -38.77 -11.51
N LEU A 825 11.71 -38.55 -12.50
CA LEU A 825 11.49 -39.44 -13.64
C LEU A 825 11.23 -38.57 -14.89
N PRO A 826 11.82 -38.87 -16.06
CA PRO A 826 11.07 -38.70 -17.30
C PRO A 826 9.86 -39.61 -17.17
N PHE A 827 8.65 -39.06 -17.23
CA PHE A 827 7.41 -39.83 -17.11
C PHE A 827 7.46 -41.11 -17.97
N LYS A 828 7.78 -42.26 -17.38
CA LYS A 828 7.46 -43.58 -17.95
C LYS A 828 6.03 -43.92 -17.53
N PRO A 829 5.17 -44.38 -18.45
CA PRO A 829 3.76 -44.61 -18.14
C PRO A 829 3.63 -45.72 -17.10
N SER A 830 2.81 -45.48 -16.07
CA SER A 830 2.22 -46.58 -15.31
C SER A 830 1.35 -47.39 -16.26
N ARG A 831 1.60 -48.70 -16.34
CA ARG A 831 0.77 -49.67 -17.05
C ARG A 831 -0.56 -49.80 -16.31
N ASN A 832 -1.64 -49.82 -17.10
CA ASN A 832 -2.98 -50.29 -16.74
C ASN A 832 -3.78 -49.41 -15.77
N HIS A 833 -4.49 -48.43 -16.32
CA HIS A 833 -5.88 -48.23 -15.91
C HIS A 833 -6.78 -48.42 -17.13
N THR A 834 -7.42 -49.58 -17.13
CA THR A 834 -8.48 -49.99 -18.03
C THR A 834 -9.52 -48.89 -18.17
N SER A 835 -9.79 -48.53 -19.42
CA SER A 835 -10.92 -47.73 -19.87
C SER A 835 -12.24 -48.33 -19.37
N GLN A 836 -12.84 -47.72 -18.34
CA GLN A 836 -14.26 -47.92 -18.07
C GLN A 836 -15.06 -46.89 -18.88
N ASN A 837 -15.80 -47.43 -19.85
CA ASN A 837 -16.95 -46.78 -20.46
C ASN A 837 -17.94 -46.37 -19.36
N GLN A 838 -18.24 -45.08 -19.23
CA GLN A 838 -19.49 -44.64 -18.63
C GLN A 838 -20.14 -43.56 -19.50
N SER A 839 -21.22 -44.00 -20.13
CA SER A 839 -22.28 -43.19 -20.68
C SER A 839 -22.85 -42.24 -19.62
N SER A 840 -22.97 -40.96 -20.00
CA SER A 840 -24.05 -40.05 -19.60
C SER A 840 -24.43 -40.01 -18.11
N LYS A 841 -23.68 -39.26 -17.30
CA LYS A 841 -24.15 -38.38 -16.21
C LYS A 841 -22.95 -37.60 -15.65
N PHE A 842 -23.11 -36.29 -15.46
CA PHE A 842 -22.06 -35.40 -14.96
C PHE A 842 -21.49 -35.88 -13.60
N PRO A 843 -20.17 -35.72 -13.33
CA PRO A 843 -19.56 -36.09 -12.05
C PRO A 843 -20.16 -35.35 -10.84
N LYS A 844 -20.20 -35.99 -9.67
CA LYS A 844 -20.79 -35.48 -8.41
C LYS A 844 -20.15 -34.19 -7.83
N TRP A 845 -19.06 -33.70 -8.41
CA TRP A 845 -18.33 -32.51 -7.94
C TRP A 845 -18.60 -31.26 -8.83
N ILE A 846 -19.38 -31.39 -9.89
CA ILE A 846 -19.90 -30.27 -10.69
C ILE A 846 -21.02 -29.60 -9.89
N THR A 847 -20.94 -28.29 -9.67
CA THR A 847 -22.03 -27.53 -9.04
C THR A 847 -23.18 -27.31 -10.02
N ASP A 848 -24.40 -27.11 -9.53
CA ASP A 848 -25.57 -26.91 -10.39
C ASP A 848 -25.41 -25.68 -11.32
N GLY A 849 -24.70 -24.65 -10.85
CA GLY A 849 -24.33 -23.49 -11.67
C GLY A 849 -23.38 -23.82 -12.83
N ASP A 850 -22.48 -24.78 -12.65
CA ASP A 850 -21.55 -25.23 -13.69
C ASP A 850 -22.25 -26.04 -14.81
N GLN A 851 -23.38 -26.71 -14.50
CA GLN A 851 -24.22 -27.36 -15.52
C GLN A 851 -25.04 -26.36 -16.34
N GLU A 852 -25.46 -25.24 -15.73
CA GLU A 852 -26.15 -24.15 -16.41
C GLU A 852 -25.24 -23.39 -17.39
N LEU A 853 -23.97 -23.17 -17.01
CA LEU A 853 -22.94 -22.55 -17.85
C LEU A 853 -22.69 -23.29 -19.19
N LEU A 854 -22.99 -24.59 -19.21
CA LEU A 854 -22.74 -25.52 -20.31
C LEU A 854 -23.91 -25.68 -21.29
N SER A 855 -25.13 -25.32 -20.87
CA SER A 855 -26.37 -25.70 -21.57
C SER A 855 -27.20 -24.51 -22.09
N LYS A 856 -26.97 -23.29 -21.60
CA LYS A 856 -27.77 -22.10 -21.97
C LYS A 856 -27.01 -21.08 -22.86
N SER A 857 -27.77 -20.32 -23.66
CA SER A 857 -27.25 -19.17 -24.43
C SER A 857 -26.74 -18.06 -23.48
N PRO A 858 -25.90 -17.12 -23.95
CA PRO A 858 -25.41 -16.01 -23.11
C PRO A 858 -26.53 -15.23 -22.39
N GLN A 859 -27.74 -15.17 -22.95
CA GLN A 859 -28.90 -14.52 -22.32
C GLN A 859 -29.59 -15.33 -21.21
N GLY A 860 -29.27 -16.62 -21.06
CA GLY A 860 -29.88 -17.52 -20.06
C GLY A 860 -28.99 -17.88 -18.87
N MET A 861 -27.82 -17.25 -18.76
CA MET A 861 -26.81 -17.49 -17.71
C MET A 861 -26.99 -16.50 -16.54
N HIS A 862 -26.85 -16.96 -15.29
CA HIS A 862 -26.79 -16.06 -14.15
C HIS A 862 -25.48 -15.25 -14.19
N ALA A 863 -25.58 -13.93 -14.37
CA ALA A 863 -24.45 -13.01 -14.36
C ALA A 863 -24.42 -12.24 -13.03
N ASP A 864 -23.26 -12.22 -12.35
CA ASP A 864 -23.05 -11.38 -11.16
C ASP A 864 -22.98 -9.89 -11.51
N ALA A 865 -22.47 -9.57 -12.70
CA ALA A 865 -22.41 -8.22 -13.23
C ALA A 865 -22.74 -8.20 -14.73
N ILE A 866 -23.37 -7.13 -15.19
CA ILE A 866 -23.69 -6.91 -16.61
C ILE A 866 -23.06 -5.59 -17.02
N VAL A 867 -22.29 -5.60 -18.11
CA VAL A 867 -21.66 -4.43 -18.70
C VAL A 867 -22.35 -4.10 -20.02
N ALA A 868 -22.78 -2.85 -20.19
CA ALA A 868 -23.40 -2.39 -21.43
C ALA A 868 -23.11 -0.90 -21.68
N LEU A 869 -22.58 -0.58 -22.87
CA LEU A 869 -22.26 0.79 -23.28
C LEU A 869 -23.48 1.74 -23.33
N ASP A 870 -24.67 1.19 -23.56
CA ASP A 870 -25.94 1.94 -23.67
C ASP A 870 -26.59 2.22 -22.30
N GLY A 871 -25.93 1.86 -21.20
CA GLY A 871 -26.44 2.02 -19.84
C GLY A 871 -27.47 0.95 -19.42
N SER A 872 -27.76 -0.05 -20.26
CA SER A 872 -28.71 -1.13 -19.96
C SER A 872 -28.14 -2.26 -19.09
N GLY A 873 -26.93 -2.08 -18.53
CA GLY A 873 -26.23 -3.00 -17.64
C GLY A 873 -25.91 -2.34 -16.31
N HIS A 874 -25.40 -3.12 -15.35
CA HIS A 874 -24.95 -2.62 -14.05
C HIS A 874 -23.76 -1.64 -14.17
N TYR A 875 -22.93 -1.81 -15.20
CA TYR A 875 -21.75 -0.98 -15.46
C TYR A 875 -21.67 -0.59 -16.93
N GLN A 876 -21.08 0.57 -17.23
CA GLN A 876 -20.81 1.00 -18.61
C GLN A 876 -19.44 0.54 -19.12
N THR A 877 -18.49 0.33 -18.21
CA THR A 877 -17.13 -0.13 -18.53
C THR A 877 -16.85 -1.52 -17.95
N ILE A 878 -15.94 -2.25 -18.58
CA ILE A 878 -15.52 -3.56 -18.08
C ILE A 878 -14.64 -3.39 -16.84
N THR A 879 -13.83 -2.33 -16.79
CA THR A 879 -12.97 -1.99 -15.65
C THR A 879 -13.76 -1.81 -14.36
N ASP A 880 -14.89 -1.10 -14.39
CA ASP A 880 -15.72 -0.88 -13.19
C ASP A 880 -16.32 -2.19 -12.67
N ALA A 881 -16.81 -3.04 -13.57
CA ALA A 881 -17.34 -4.35 -13.20
C ALA A 881 -16.27 -5.25 -12.56
N ILE A 882 -15.03 -5.20 -13.09
CA ILE A 882 -13.88 -5.90 -12.51
C ILE A 882 -13.54 -5.33 -11.14
N TYR A 883 -13.57 -4.01 -10.95
CA TYR A 883 -13.28 -3.37 -9.67
C TYR A 883 -14.31 -3.70 -8.60
N ALA A 884 -15.59 -3.77 -8.96
CA ALA A 884 -16.67 -4.21 -8.08
C ALA A 884 -16.57 -5.69 -7.69
N ALA A 885 -15.98 -6.54 -8.52
CA ALA A 885 -15.82 -7.96 -8.20
C ALA A 885 -14.97 -8.18 -6.92
N PRO A 886 -15.32 -9.16 -6.06
CA PRO A 886 -14.58 -9.43 -4.83
C PRO A 886 -13.11 -9.81 -5.10
N SER A 887 -12.22 -9.35 -4.21
CA SER A 887 -10.81 -9.77 -4.26
C SER A 887 -10.64 -11.12 -3.55
N TYR A 888 -9.79 -11.99 -4.09
CA TYR A 888 -9.51 -13.34 -3.60
C TYR A 888 -10.76 -14.22 -3.49
N SER A 889 -11.71 -14.04 -4.42
CA SER A 889 -12.93 -14.84 -4.48
C SER A 889 -12.61 -16.32 -4.65
N ASN A 890 -13.16 -17.14 -3.76
CA ASN A 890 -13.16 -18.60 -3.91
C ASN A 890 -14.29 -19.11 -4.83
N ARG A 891 -15.29 -18.26 -5.11
CA ARG A 891 -16.37 -18.54 -6.07
C ARG A 891 -16.09 -17.88 -7.42
N ARG A 892 -16.66 -18.44 -8.50
CA ARG A 892 -16.67 -17.77 -9.80
C ARG A 892 -17.47 -16.47 -9.72
N TYR A 893 -16.94 -15.39 -10.27
CA TYR A 893 -17.66 -14.14 -10.45
C TYR A 893 -17.83 -13.86 -11.95
N ILE A 894 -19.07 -13.91 -12.43
CA ILE A 894 -19.42 -13.88 -13.85
C ILE A 894 -19.78 -12.45 -14.24
N ILE A 895 -18.99 -11.87 -15.14
CA ILE A 895 -19.24 -10.57 -15.75
C ILE A 895 -19.69 -10.82 -17.18
N TYR A 896 -20.96 -10.57 -17.44
CA TYR A 896 -21.52 -10.59 -18.79
C TYR A 896 -21.33 -9.22 -19.45
N VAL A 897 -20.66 -9.19 -20.59
CA VAL A 897 -20.35 -7.98 -21.34
C VAL A 897 -21.17 -8.02 -22.62
N LYS A 898 -22.14 -7.11 -22.74
CA LYS A 898 -22.99 -7.04 -23.94
C LYS A 898 -22.16 -6.59 -25.15
N LYS A 899 -22.65 -6.91 -26.34
CA LYS A 899 -22.08 -6.50 -27.63
C LYS A 899 -21.72 -5.01 -27.64
N GLY A 900 -20.57 -4.69 -28.19
CA GLY A 900 -20.02 -3.34 -28.17
C GLY A 900 -18.51 -3.33 -28.39
N VAL A 901 -17.99 -2.12 -28.65
CA VAL A 901 -16.55 -1.87 -28.75
C VAL A 901 -16.12 -1.02 -27.56
N TYR A 902 -15.56 -1.69 -26.56
CA TYR A 902 -15.07 -1.12 -25.31
C TYR A 902 -13.63 -0.64 -25.50
N ARG A 903 -13.41 0.68 -25.42
CA ARG A 903 -12.08 1.30 -25.59
C ARG A 903 -11.41 1.47 -24.23
N GLU A 904 -10.76 0.41 -23.76
CA GLU A 904 -10.19 0.34 -22.41
C GLU A 904 -8.85 -0.41 -22.43
N ASN A 905 -7.91 0.00 -21.57
CA ASN A 905 -6.75 -0.80 -21.21
C ASN A 905 -6.98 -1.41 -19.82
N ILE A 906 -7.30 -2.70 -19.78
CA ILE A 906 -7.71 -3.43 -18.57
C ILE A 906 -6.50 -4.13 -17.95
N ASP A 907 -6.27 -3.94 -16.65
CA ASP A 907 -5.19 -4.58 -15.90
C ASP A 907 -5.72 -5.31 -14.64
N MET A 908 -5.98 -6.61 -14.79
CA MET A 908 -6.51 -7.47 -13.73
C MET A 908 -5.40 -8.06 -12.86
N LYS A 909 -5.07 -7.36 -11.77
CA LYS A 909 -4.03 -7.77 -10.81
C LYS A 909 -4.33 -9.11 -10.11
N LYS A 910 -3.28 -9.76 -9.57
CA LYS A 910 -3.32 -11.09 -8.91
C LYS A 910 -4.44 -11.30 -7.87
N LYS A 911 -4.92 -10.22 -7.24
CA LYS A 911 -6.02 -10.26 -6.26
C LYS A 911 -7.40 -10.58 -6.86
N LYS A 912 -7.61 -10.40 -8.16
CA LYS A 912 -8.91 -10.65 -8.82
C LYS A 912 -8.99 -12.11 -9.28
N THR A 913 -9.16 -13.04 -8.35
CA THR A 913 -9.23 -14.49 -8.65
C THR A 913 -10.62 -14.92 -9.10
N ASN A 914 -10.68 -15.98 -9.93
CA ASN A 914 -11.92 -16.63 -10.38
C ASN A 914 -12.91 -15.72 -11.12
N ILE A 915 -12.43 -14.67 -11.79
CA ILE A 915 -13.26 -13.84 -12.69
C ILE A 915 -13.56 -14.62 -13.97
N MET A 916 -14.80 -14.51 -14.46
CA MET A 916 -15.21 -15.00 -15.76
C MET A 916 -15.81 -13.86 -16.59
N LEU A 917 -15.19 -13.53 -17.73
CA LEU A 917 -15.76 -12.60 -18.71
C LEU A 917 -16.53 -13.39 -19.77
N VAL A 918 -17.78 -13.03 -20.01
CA VAL A 918 -18.63 -13.64 -21.05
C VAL A 918 -19.13 -12.56 -21.98
N GLY A 919 -18.83 -12.66 -23.27
CA GLY A 919 -19.33 -11.74 -24.29
C GLY A 919 -20.51 -12.30 -25.09
N ASP A 920 -21.10 -11.47 -25.93
CA ASP A 920 -22.13 -11.87 -26.91
C ASP A 920 -21.58 -12.65 -28.12
N GLY A 921 -20.26 -12.79 -28.24
CA GLY A 921 -19.62 -13.50 -29.35
C GLY A 921 -18.32 -12.84 -29.81
N MET A 922 -17.42 -13.65 -30.39
CA MET A 922 -16.24 -13.15 -31.09
C MET A 922 -16.64 -12.12 -32.15
N GLY A 923 -16.02 -10.95 -32.12
CA GLY A 923 -16.30 -9.83 -33.01
C GLY A 923 -17.51 -8.97 -32.61
N ALA A 924 -18.44 -9.50 -31.80
CA ALA A 924 -19.57 -8.75 -31.29
C ALA A 924 -19.22 -7.97 -30.01
N THR A 925 -18.45 -8.58 -29.11
CA THR A 925 -17.97 -7.95 -27.88
C THR A 925 -16.46 -7.77 -27.95
N VAL A 926 -16.01 -6.54 -28.10
CA VAL A 926 -14.60 -6.21 -28.39
C VAL A 926 -14.05 -5.28 -27.32
N VAL A 927 -12.95 -5.66 -26.69
CA VAL A 927 -12.10 -4.74 -25.91
C VAL A 927 -10.94 -4.32 -26.78
N THR A 928 -10.72 -3.01 -26.92
CA THR A 928 -9.74 -2.46 -27.86
C THR A 928 -8.87 -1.36 -27.26
N GLY A 929 -7.59 -1.39 -27.61
CA GLY A 929 -6.58 -0.39 -27.24
C GLY A 929 -5.55 -0.24 -28.35
N ASN A 930 -4.59 0.67 -28.19
CA ASN A 930 -3.56 0.95 -29.21
C ASN A 930 -2.16 1.25 -28.64
N ARG A 931 -1.93 0.95 -27.35
CA ARG A 931 -0.63 1.12 -26.72
C ARG A 931 0.40 0.23 -27.41
N ASN A 932 1.58 0.79 -27.66
CA ASN A 932 2.65 0.10 -28.38
C ASN A 932 4.04 0.58 -27.93
N PHE A 933 5.06 -0.18 -28.33
CA PHE A 933 6.44 0.06 -27.95
C PHE A 933 6.97 1.42 -28.44
N MET A 934 6.58 1.88 -29.64
CA MET A 934 7.06 3.16 -30.19
C MET A 934 6.53 4.39 -29.44
N GLN A 935 5.44 4.25 -28.70
CA GLN A 935 4.90 5.30 -27.81
C GLN A 935 5.62 5.40 -26.45
N GLY A 936 6.73 4.67 -26.26
CA GLY A 936 7.50 4.70 -25.02
C GLY A 936 7.03 3.71 -23.95
N TRP A 937 6.03 2.87 -24.24
CA TRP A 937 5.63 1.77 -23.36
C TRP A 937 6.63 0.61 -23.42
N THR A 938 6.77 -0.11 -22.32
CA THR A 938 7.39 -1.44 -22.27
C THR A 938 6.44 -2.44 -22.92
N THR A 939 6.95 -3.49 -23.58
CA THR A 939 6.11 -4.55 -24.18
C THR A 939 5.09 -5.10 -23.18
N PHE A 940 5.51 -5.30 -21.92
CA PHE A 940 4.67 -5.73 -20.80
C PHE A 940 3.45 -4.83 -20.54
N ARG A 941 3.55 -3.52 -20.78
CA ARG A 941 2.50 -2.51 -20.55
C ARG A 941 1.71 -2.11 -21.81
N THR A 942 2.07 -2.64 -22.97
CA THR A 942 1.31 -2.42 -24.22
C THR A 942 -0.03 -3.17 -24.26
N ALA A 943 -0.26 -4.10 -23.32
CA ALA A 943 -1.45 -4.94 -23.27
C ALA A 943 -2.76 -4.12 -23.27
N THR A 944 -3.66 -4.43 -24.21
CA THR A 944 -5.06 -3.98 -24.13
C THR A 944 -5.75 -4.62 -22.93
N VAL A 945 -5.56 -5.92 -22.73
CA VAL A 945 -6.03 -6.63 -21.53
C VAL A 945 -4.90 -7.43 -20.92
N ALA A 946 -4.64 -7.23 -19.63
CA ALA A 946 -3.69 -8.00 -18.83
C ALA A 946 -4.42 -8.77 -17.73
N VAL A 947 -4.09 -10.05 -17.55
CA VAL A 947 -4.73 -10.95 -16.60
C VAL A 947 -3.70 -11.68 -15.74
N SER A 948 -3.67 -11.36 -14.45
CA SER A 948 -2.77 -11.96 -13.45
C SER A 948 -3.50 -12.80 -12.39
N GLY A 949 -4.80 -12.59 -12.20
CA GLY A 949 -5.59 -13.29 -11.17
C GLY A 949 -5.86 -14.76 -11.50
N LYS A 950 -5.53 -15.69 -10.59
CA LYS A 950 -5.68 -17.15 -10.77
C LYS A 950 -7.12 -17.54 -11.16
N GLY A 951 -7.24 -18.51 -12.06
CA GLY A 951 -8.52 -19.15 -12.39
C GLY A 951 -9.39 -18.31 -13.29
N PHE A 952 -8.82 -17.37 -14.05
CA PHE A 952 -9.57 -16.51 -14.98
C PHE A 952 -10.17 -17.30 -16.14
N ILE A 953 -11.40 -16.96 -16.54
CA ILE A 953 -12.02 -17.50 -17.75
C ILE A 953 -12.50 -16.35 -18.64
N ALA A 954 -12.26 -16.45 -19.94
CA ALA A 954 -12.96 -15.62 -20.92
C ALA A 954 -13.69 -16.50 -21.94
N ARG A 955 -14.90 -16.07 -22.30
CA ARG A 955 -15.73 -16.74 -23.28
C ARG A 955 -16.38 -15.75 -24.22
N ASP A 956 -16.38 -16.03 -25.52
CA ASP A 956 -17.14 -15.26 -26.50
C ASP A 956 -16.72 -13.76 -26.55
N MET A 957 -15.43 -13.47 -26.35
CA MET A 957 -14.83 -12.12 -26.28
C MET A 957 -13.77 -11.88 -27.37
N THR A 958 -13.61 -10.64 -27.83
CA THR A 958 -12.47 -10.20 -28.66
C THR A 958 -11.57 -9.25 -27.88
N PHE A 959 -10.26 -9.53 -27.87
CA PHE A 959 -9.20 -8.67 -27.35
C PHE A 959 -8.40 -8.12 -28.52
N ARG A 960 -8.34 -6.79 -28.67
CA ARG A 960 -7.75 -6.14 -29.84
C ARG A 960 -6.73 -5.08 -29.44
N ASN A 961 -5.56 -5.13 -30.07
CA ASN A 961 -4.65 -3.99 -30.15
C ASN A 961 -4.61 -3.49 -31.60
N THR A 962 -4.96 -2.23 -31.81
CA THR A 962 -5.08 -1.63 -33.15
C THR A 962 -3.78 -1.01 -33.65
N ALA A 963 -2.69 -1.05 -32.88
CA ALA A 963 -1.41 -0.56 -33.35
C ALA A 963 -0.98 -1.33 -34.61
N GLY A 964 -0.69 -0.58 -35.69
CA GLY A 964 -0.22 -1.13 -36.96
C GLY A 964 1.19 -1.74 -36.86
N PRO A 965 1.63 -2.52 -37.86
CA PRO A 965 2.93 -3.19 -37.84
C PRO A 965 4.13 -2.23 -37.80
N GLU A 966 3.94 -0.96 -38.16
CA GLU A 966 4.93 0.13 -38.03
C GLU A 966 5.21 0.55 -36.57
N ASN A 967 4.33 0.17 -35.64
CA ASN A 967 4.44 0.55 -34.22
C ASN A 967 5.12 -0.53 -33.36
N HIS A 968 5.69 -1.56 -33.98
CA HIS A 968 6.38 -2.67 -33.33
C HIS A 968 5.50 -3.42 -32.30
N GLN A 969 6.02 -3.77 -31.12
CA GLN A 969 5.35 -4.65 -30.15
C GLN A 969 4.07 -4.00 -29.62
N ALA A 970 2.94 -4.72 -29.72
CA ALA A 970 1.64 -4.24 -29.29
C ALA A 970 0.72 -5.39 -28.86
N VAL A 971 0.67 -5.64 -27.55
CA VAL A 971 -0.03 -6.78 -26.97
C VAL A 971 -1.54 -6.55 -26.94
N ALA A 972 -2.32 -7.49 -27.48
CA ALA A 972 -3.78 -7.50 -27.35
C ALA A 972 -4.23 -8.16 -26.05
N LEU A 973 -3.58 -9.26 -25.67
CA LEU A 973 -3.85 -9.99 -24.43
C LEU A 973 -2.55 -10.47 -23.80
N ARG A 974 -2.31 -10.08 -22.54
CA ARG A 974 -1.25 -10.61 -21.68
C ARG A 974 -1.85 -11.51 -20.62
N VAL A 975 -1.29 -12.70 -20.47
CA VAL A 975 -1.74 -13.68 -19.48
C VAL A 975 -0.58 -14.14 -18.63
N ASP A 976 -0.67 -13.84 -17.34
CA ASP A 976 0.22 -14.23 -16.25
C ASP A 976 -0.62 -14.77 -15.08
N SER A 977 -1.66 -15.53 -15.45
CA SER A 977 -2.68 -16.12 -14.58
C SER A 977 -2.62 -17.64 -14.65
N ASP A 978 -2.45 -18.29 -13.49
CA ASP A 978 -2.44 -19.75 -13.40
C ASP A 978 -3.85 -20.32 -13.57
N GLN A 979 -3.95 -21.43 -14.29
CA GLN A 979 -5.20 -22.14 -14.57
C GLN A 979 -6.25 -21.24 -15.24
N SER A 980 -5.79 -20.43 -16.21
CA SER A 980 -6.66 -19.55 -16.99
C SER A 980 -7.12 -20.21 -18.30
N ALA A 981 -8.38 -19.99 -18.69
CA ALA A 981 -8.94 -20.58 -19.90
C ALA A 981 -9.70 -19.58 -20.79
N PHE A 982 -9.57 -19.72 -22.09
CA PHE A 982 -10.17 -18.87 -23.10
C PHE A 982 -10.93 -19.73 -24.09
N PHE A 983 -12.23 -19.48 -24.26
CA PHE A 983 -13.09 -20.29 -25.12
C PHE A 983 -13.86 -19.43 -26.11
N ARG A 984 -13.67 -19.69 -27.42
CA ARG A 984 -14.26 -18.85 -28.47
C ARG A 984 -13.92 -17.37 -28.26
N CYS A 985 -12.63 -17.09 -28.10
CA CYS A 985 -12.12 -15.73 -28.02
C CYS A 985 -11.30 -15.36 -29.26
N SER A 986 -11.25 -14.08 -29.60
CA SER A 986 -10.39 -13.56 -30.66
C SER A 986 -9.28 -12.70 -30.07
N MET A 987 -8.02 -12.92 -30.48
CA MET A 987 -6.87 -12.09 -30.12
C MET A 987 -6.33 -11.44 -31.40
N GLU A 988 -6.47 -10.12 -31.50
CA GLU A 988 -6.24 -9.37 -32.74
C GLU A 988 -5.14 -8.32 -32.56
N GLY A 989 -4.04 -8.47 -33.31
CA GLY A 989 -2.91 -7.53 -33.30
C GLY A 989 -2.01 -7.74 -34.52
N HIS A 990 -0.81 -7.15 -34.48
CA HIS A 990 0.23 -7.36 -35.49
C HIS A 990 1.43 -8.08 -34.86
N GLN A 991 2.42 -7.34 -34.40
CA GLN A 991 3.58 -7.90 -33.74
C GLN A 991 3.30 -8.07 -32.23
N ASP A 992 3.65 -9.24 -31.68
CA ASP A 992 3.51 -9.56 -30.24
C ASP A 992 2.05 -9.53 -29.73
N THR A 993 1.10 -10.13 -30.47
CA THR A 993 -0.35 -10.08 -30.17
C THR A 993 -0.76 -10.77 -28.86
N LEU A 994 -0.46 -12.07 -28.72
CA LEU A 994 -0.81 -12.89 -27.56
C LEU A 994 0.44 -13.13 -26.73
N TYR A 995 0.52 -12.43 -25.59
CA TYR A 995 1.60 -12.60 -24.64
C TYR A 995 1.21 -13.66 -23.58
N ALA A 996 1.45 -14.93 -23.91
CA ALA A 996 1.37 -16.04 -22.98
C ALA A 996 2.58 -15.99 -22.02
N HIS A 997 2.55 -15.01 -21.11
CA HIS A 997 3.70 -14.55 -20.33
C HIS A 997 4.25 -15.63 -19.39
N SER A 998 3.43 -16.17 -18.50
CA SER A 998 3.83 -17.16 -17.49
C SER A 998 2.66 -18.04 -17.01
N LEU A 999 2.94 -19.13 -16.28
CA LEU A 999 1.94 -20.05 -15.69
C LEU A 999 1.12 -20.85 -16.72
N ARG A 1000 0.13 -21.63 -16.26
CA ARG A 1000 -0.66 -22.58 -17.09
C ARG A 1000 -1.87 -21.91 -17.71
N GLN A 1001 -2.02 -22.07 -19.02
CA GLN A 1001 -3.05 -21.38 -19.83
C GLN A 1001 -3.63 -22.32 -20.89
N PHE A 1002 -4.92 -22.19 -21.16
CA PHE A 1002 -5.63 -22.99 -22.16
C PHE A 1002 -6.47 -22.13 -23.10
N TYR A 1003 -6.31 -22.32 -24.40
CA TYR A 1003 -7.08 -21.64 -25.44
C TYR A 1003 -7.82 -22.67 -26.27
N ARG A 1004 -9.13 -22.55 -26.39
CA ARG A 1004 -9.98 -23.47 -27.13
C ARG A 1004 -10.86 -22.72 -28.09
N GLU A 1005 -10.84 -23.11 -29.36
CA GLU A 1005 -11.70 -22.50 -30.40
C GLU A 1005 -11.49 -20.98 -30.55
N CYS A 1006 -10.27 -20.51 -30.23
CA CYS A 1006 -9.90 -19.11 -30.37
C CYS A 1006 -9.37 -18.79 -31.77
N ASN A 1007 -9.58 -17.54 -32.21
CA ASN A 1007 -8.93 -16.97 -33.37
C ASN A 1007 -7.75 -16.10 -32.93
N ILE A 1008 -6.58 -16.25 -33.54
CA ILE A 1008 -5.39 -15.47 -33.19
C ILE A 1008 -4.80 -14.87 -34.45
N TYR A 1009 -4.57 -13.55 -34.45
CA TYR A 1009 -4.07 -12.80 -35.60
C TYR A 1009 -2.75 -12.11 -35.32
N GLY A 1010 -1.82 -12.15 -36.26
CA GLY A 1010 -0.61 -11.31 -36.18
C GLY A 1010 0.38 -11.46 -37.33
N THR A 1011 1.50 -10.77 -37.21
CA THR A 1011 2.58 -10.71 -38.20
C THR A 1011 3.84 -11.38 -37.67
N ILE A 1012 4.43 -10.88 -36.58
CA ILE A 1012 5.73 -11.32 -36.05
C ILE A 1012 5.56 -11.75 -34.60
N ASP A 1013 6.09 -12.92 -34.26
CA ASP A 1013 6.14 -13.45 -32.90
C ASP A 1013 4.80 -13.35 -32.16
N PHE A 1014 3.69 -13.47 -32.88
CA PHE A 1014 2.40 -12.99 -32.36
C PHE A 1014 1.76 -13.94 -31.35
N ILE A 1015 2.38 -15.09 -31.07
CA ILE A 1015 2.16 -15.93 -29.89
C ILE A 1015 3.52 -16.08 -29.19
N PHE A 1016 3.75 -15.34 -28.11
CA PHE A 1016 5.06 -15.27 -27.45
C PHE A 1016 4.96 -15.29 -25.93
N GLY A 1017 6.11 -15.48 -25.28
CA GLY A 1017 6.23 -15.54 -23.82
C GLY A 1017 6.77 -16.87 -23.31
N ASN A 1018 6.70 -17.07 -21.99
CA ASN A 1018 7.22 -18.24 -21.31
C ASN A 1018 6.17 -18.99 -20.48
N GLY A 1019 4.89 -18.85 -20.81
CA GLY A 1019 3.81 -19.65 -20.23
C GLY A 1019 3.88 -21.12 -20.63
N ALA A 1020 3.16 -21.97 -19.89
CA ALA A 1020 2.77 -23.30 -20.33
C ALA A 1020 1.38 -23.19 -20.98
N ALA A 1021 1.35 -22.94 -22.29
CA ALA A 1021 0.12 -22.65 -23.02
C ALA A 1021 -0.24 -23.81 -23.96
N ALA A 1022 -1.47 -24.30 -23.85
CA ALA A 1022 -2.04 -25.26 -24.79
C ALA A 1022 -3.17 -24.61 -25.60
N LEU A 1023 -3.00 -24.60 -26.92
CA LEU A 1023 -3.97 -24.09 -27.89
C LEU A 1023 -4.60 -25.28 -28.59
N GLN A 1024 -5.92 -25.44 -28.45
CA GLN A 1024 -6.64 -26.58 -28.97
C GLN A 1024 -7.79 -26.14 -29.88
N ASN A 1025 -7.90 -26.71 -31.08
CA ASN A 1025 -8.94 -26.32 -32.03
C ASN A 1025 -8.96 -24.82 -32.34
N CYS A 1026 -7.80 -24.16 -32.29
CA CYS A 1026 -7.65 -22.73 -32.56
C CYS A 1026 -7.42 -22.47 -34.04
N LYS A 1027 -7.81 -21.29 -34.52
CA LYS A 1027 -7.52 -20.82 -35.87
C LYS A 1027 -6.49 -19.69 -35.80
N ILE A 1028 -5.35 -19.91 -36.43
CA ILE A 1028 -4.21 -18.99 -36.42
C ILE A 1028 -4.14 -18.33 -37.80
N TYR A 1029 -4.31 -17.01 -37.83
CA TYR A 1029 -4.37 -16.20 -39.03
C TYR A 1029 -3.17 -15.28 -39.12
N THR A 1030 -2.45 -15.32 -40.24
CA THR A 1030 -1.35 -14.38 -40.44
C THR A 1030 -1.83 -13.12 -41.15
N ARG A 1031 -1.19 -12.00 -40.84
CA ARG A 1031 -1.41 -10.70 -41.48
C ARG A 1031 -0.25 -10.32 -42.38
N VAL A 1032 -0.45 -9.27 -43.17
CA VAL A 1032 0.59 -8.69 -44.02
C VAL A 1032 1.64 -8.00 -43.15
N PRO A 1033 2.92 -8.43 -43.17
CA PRO A 1033 4.00 -7.76 -42.46
C PRO A 1033 4.50 -6.54 -43.26
N LEU A 1034 5.42 -5.74 -42.68
CA LEU A 1034 6.12 -4.70 -43.46
C LEU A 1034 7.03 -5.34 -44.53
N PRO A 1035 7.44 -4.58 -45.57
CA PRO A 1035 8.41 -5.06 -46.55
C PRO A 1035 9.65 -5.67 -45.88
N LEU A 1036 10.14 -6.79 -46.42
CA LEU A 1036 11.32 -7.55 -45.94
C LEU A 1036 11.17 -8.25 -44.57
N GLN A 1037 10.08 -8.04 -43.84
CA GLN A 1037 9.80 -8.78 -42.61
C GLN A 1037 9.27 -10.18 -42.93
N LYS A 1038 9.57 -11.14 -42.04
CA LYS A 1038 9.11 -12.53 -42.15
C LYS A 1038 8.04 -12.79 -41.10
N VAL A 1039 6.94 -13.41 -41.51
CA VAL A 1039 5.86 -13.77 -40.60
C VAL A 1039 6.29 -14.97 -39.75
N THR A 1040 6.16 -14.85 -38.43
CA THR A 1040 6.50 -15.88 -37.44
C THR A 1040 5.36 -16.04 -36.46
N ILE A 1041 4.90 -17.28 -36.25
CA ILE A 1041 3.75 -17.54 -35.38
C ILE A 1041 4.18 -17.53 -33.92
N THR A 1042 5.18 -18.34 -33.55
CA THR A 1042 5.59 -18.51 -32.16
C THR A 1042 6.98 -17.97 -31.85
N ALA A 1043 7.13 -17.37 -30.66
CA ALA A 1043 8.42 -17.00 -30.08
C ALA A 1043 8.44 -17.35 -28.58
N GLN A 1044 8.78 -18.61 -28.29
CA GLN A 1044 8.75 -19.12 -26.93
C GLN A 1044 10.06 -18.79 -26.19
N GLY A 1045 9.92 -18.30 -24.96
CA GLY A 1045 10.99 -17.65 -24.18
C GLY A 1045 11.57 -18.46 -23.02
N ARG A 1046 11.44 -19.79 -23.03
CA ARG A 1046 12.04 -20.65 -22.00
C ARG A 1046 13.56 -20.47 -22.02
N LYS A 1047 14.19 -20.38 -20.84
CA LYS A 1047 15.65 -20.25 -20.65
C LYS A 1047 16.30 -21.42 -19.92
N ASN A 1048 15.51 -22.31 -19.35
CA ASN A 1048 16.04 -23.35 -18.48
C ASN A 1048 15.38 -24.72 -18.75
N PRO A 1049 16.14 -25.82 -18.82
CA PRO A 1049 15.61 -27.15 -19.11
C PRO A 1049 14.75 -27.73 -17.97
N ASN A 1050 14.75 -27.16 -16.77
CA ASN A 1050 13.93 -27.61 -15.66
C ASN A 1050 12.53 -26.96 -15.63
N GLN A 1051 12.31 -25.86 -16.36
CA GLN A 1051 10.98 -25.22 -16.45
C GLN A 1051 9.93 -26.19 -17.03
N SER A 1052 8.66 -26.06 -16.64
CA SER A 1052 7.57 -26.82 -17.26
C SER A 1052 6.96 -26.14 -18.50
N THR A 1053 7.53 -25.00 -18.92
CA THR A 1053 6.93 -24.06 -19.87
C THR A 1053 7.16 -24.45 -21.34
N GLY A 1054 6.36 -23.87 -22.23
CA GLY A 1054 6.37 -24.13 -23.67
C GLY A 1054 4.99 -23.93 -24.28
N PHE A 1055 4.91 -24.06 -25.61
CA PHE A 1055 3.66 -23.98 -26.35
C PHE A 1055 3.29 -25.32 -26.99
N SER A 1056 2.03 -25.72 -26.82
CA SER A 1056 1.46 -26.88 -27.49
C SER A 1056 0.28 -26.44 -28.34
N ILE A 1057 0.42 -26.57 -29.66
CA ILE A 1057 -0.63 -26.27 -30.62
C ILE A 1057 -1.18 -27.61 -31.09
N GLN A 1058 -2.38 -27.95 -30.62
CA GLN A 1058 -3.01 -29.25 -30.80
C GLN A 1058 -4.31 -29.11 -31.61
N ASP A 1059 -4.55 -29.99 -32.57
CA ASP A 1059 -5.84 -30.06 -33.30
C ASP A 1059 -6.27 -28.71 -33.91
N SER A 1060 -5.31 -27.88 -34.32
CA SER A 1060 -5.56 -26.47 -34.70
C SER A 1060 -5.37 -26.24 -36.20
N TYR A 1061 -5.58 -25.01 -36.65
CA TYR A 1061 -5.54 -24.64 -38.07
C TYR A 1061 -4.68 -23.40 -38.28
N ILE A 1062 -3.72 -23.48 -39.21
CA ILE A 1062 -2.90 -22.36 -39.66
C ILE A 1062 -3.40 -21.90 -41.04
N PHE A 1063 -3.93 -20.68 -41.07
CA PHE A 1063 -4.35 -19.98 -42.27
C PHE A 1063 -3.35 -18.85 -42.56
N ALA A 1064 -2.22 -19.23 -43.16
CA ALA A 1064 -1.23 -18.26 -43.60
C ALA A 1064 -1.73 -17.53 -44.86
N SER A 1065 -1.65 -16.20 -44.85
CA SER A 1065 -1.92 -15.31 -45.98
C SER A 1065 -0.64 -14.81 -46.67
N GLN A 1066 0.52 -15.09 -46.07
CA GLN A 1066 1.86 -14.69 -46.51
C GLN A 1066 2.86 -15.82 -46.23
N PRO A 1067 4.05 -15.84 -46.86
CA PRO A 1067 5.12 -16.75 -46.48
C PRO A 1067 5.39 -16.74 -44.97
N THR A 1068 5.08 -17.86 -44.31
CA THR A 1068 5.00 -17.94 -42.84
C THR A 1068 5.86 -19.06 -42.28
N TYR A 1069 6.41 -18.82 -41.09
CA TYR A 1069 7.15 -19.80 -40.30
C TYR A 1069 6.43 -20.08 -38.98
N LEU A 1070 6.49 -21.35 -38.54
CA LEU A 1070 5.89 -21.87 -37.31
C LEU A 1070 6.41 -21.16 -36.06
N GLY A 1071 7.63 -20.66 -36.09
CA GLY A 1071 8.20 -19.84 -35.04
C GLY A 1071 9.72 -19.74 -35.08
N ARG A 1072 10.26 -19.13 -34.02
CA ARG A 1072 11.70 -18.95 -33.79
C ARG A 1072 12.05 -18.93 -32.30
N PRO A 1073 13.25 -19.36 -31.88
CA PRO A 1073 13.59 -19.50 -30.46
C PRO A 1073 13.93 -18.14 -29.85
N TRP A 1074 13.03 -17.56 -29.08
CA TRP A 1074 13.30 -16.28 -28.44
C TRP A 1074 14.47 -16.40 -27.46
N LYS A 1075 14.58 -17.54 -26.76
CA LYS A 1075 15.61 -17.86 -25.77
C LYS A 1075 16.12 -19.31 -25.89
N GLU A 1076 17.22 -19.64 -25.21
CA GLU A 1076 17.79 -21.00 -25.16
C GLU A 1076 16.85 -21.98 -24.46
N PHE A 1077 16.69 -23.20 -24.98
CA PHE A 1077 15.68 -24.17 -24.50
C PHE A 1077 14.23 -23.81 -24.85
N SER A 1078 14.00 -22.86 -25.77
CA SER A 1078 12.68 -22.58 -26.35
C SER A 1078 11.95 -23.87 -26.74
N ARG A 1079 10.65 -23.95 -26.41
CA ARG A 1079 9.86 -25.18 -26.58
C ARG A 1079 8.50 -24.93 -27.22
N THR A 1080 8.29 -25.49 -28.41
CA THR A 1080 7.03 -25.38 -29.16
C THR A 1080 6.74 -26.68 -29.91
N VAL A 1081 5.51 -27.18 -29.82
CA VAL A 1081 5.08 -28.38 -30.54
C VAL A 1081 3.78 -28.13 -31.29
N PHE A 1082 3.75 -28.50 -32.58
CA PHE A 1082 2.55 -28.52 -33.41
C PHE A 1082 2.11 -29.97 -33.62
N MET A 1083 0.89 -30.31 -33.22
CA MET A 1083 0.35 -31.67 -33.28
C MET A 1083 -1.02 -31.68 -33.92
N ASN A 1084 -1.26 -32.63 -34.82
CA ASN A 1084 -2.55 -32.80 -35.52
C ASN A 1084 -3.10 -31.48 -36.08
N THR A 1085 -2.20 -30.60 -36.57
CA THR A 1085 -2.56 -29.25 -36.97
C THR A 1085 -2.58 -29.14 -38.49
N TYR A 1086 -3.64 -28.54 -39.03
CA TYR A 1086 -3.74 -28.22 -40.45
C TYR A 1086 -2.84 -27.03 -40.80
N MET A 1087 -2.06 -27.15 -41.88
CA MET A 1087 -1.19 -26.09 -42.40
C MET A 1087 -1.45 -25.87 -43.89
N ASN A 1088 -1.92 -24.67 -44.26
CA ASN A 1088 -2.10 -24.32 -45.67
C ASN A 1088 -0.75 -24.05 -46.39
N GLY A 1089 -0.79 -23.87 -47.72
CA GLY A 1089 0.40 -23.95 -48.57
C GLY A 1089 1.39 -22.78 -48.45
N LEU A 1090 1.08 -21.77 -47.65
CA LEU A 1090 1.96 -20.61 -47.43
C LEU A 1090 2.88 -20.76 -46.21
N VAL A 1091 2.70 -21.82 -45.41
CA VAL A 1091 3.71 -22.25 -44.43
C VAL A 1091 4.94 -22.75 -45.18
N GLN A 1092 6.09 -22.13 -44.95
CA GLN A 1092 7.29 -22.38 -45.71
C GLN A 1092 7.84 -23.79 -45.46
N PRO A 1093 8.40 -24.48 -46.48
CA PRO A 1093 8.96 -25.83 -46.31
C PRO A 1093 9.99 -25.92 -45.17
N ARG A 1094 10.79 -24.86 -44.98
CA ARG A 1094 11.74 -24.72 -43.87
C ARG A 1094 11.08 -24.87 -42.48
N GLY A 1095 9.83 -24.44 -42.34
CA GLY A 1095 9.03 -24.52 -41.12
C GLY A 1095 9.42 -23.49 -40.06
N TRP A 1096 10.69 -23.46 -39.67
CA TRP A 1096 11.18 -22.67 -38.53
C TRP A 1096 12.26 -21.67 -38.94
N LEU A 1097 12.39 -20.57 -38.18
CA LEU A 1097 13.43 -19.56 -38.37
C LEU A 1097 14.38 -19.46 -37.18
N GLU A 1098 15.64 -19.19 -37.48
CA GLU A 1098 16.62 -18.79 -36.49
C GLU A 1098 16.22 -17.46 -35.84
N TRP A 1099 16.58 -17.28 -34.57
CA TRP A 1099 16.54 -15.96 -33.96
C TRP A 1099 17.69 -15.09 -34.48
N TYR A 1100 18.92 -15.59 -34.34
CA TYR A 1100 20.14 -15.05 -34.95
C TYR A 1100 21.25 -16.11 -34.99
N GLY A 1101 21.88 -16.31 -36.15
CA GLY A 1101 22.96 -17.29 -36.32
C GLY A 1101 22.58 -18.68 -35.82
N ASN A 1102 23.43 -19.30 -35.01
CA ASN A 1102 23.21 -20.62 -34.42
C ASN A 1102 22.63 -20.59 -32.99
N PHE A 1103 22.17 -19.42 -32.52
CA PHE A 1103 21.64 -19.27 -31.16
C PHE A 1103 20.48 -20.22 -30.87
N ALA A 1104 20.52 -20.90 -29.72
CA ALA A 1104 19.50 -21.83 -29.21
C ALA A 1104 19.18 -23.08 -30.05
N LEU A 1105 19.72 -23.23 -31.27
CA LEU A 1105 19.34 -24.30 -32.21
C LEU A 1105 19.63 -25.72 -31.69
N GLY A 1106 20.63 -25.84 -30.82
CA GLY A 1106 20.98 -27.10 -30.17
C GLY A 1106 20.27 -27.38 -28.84
N THR A 1107 19.72 -26.35 -28.19
CA THR A 1107 19.09 -26.48 -26.87
C THR A 1107 17.57 -26.42 -26.92
N LEU A 1108 16.99 -25.83 -27.97
CA LEU A 1108 15.54 -25.78 -28.19
C LEU A 1108 14.94 -27.19 -28.30
N TRP A 1109 13.63 -27.28 -28.08
CA TRP A 1109 12.83 -28.46 -28.35
C TRP A 1109 11.66 -28.05 -29.23
N TYR A 1110 11.81 -28.19 -30.54
CA TYR A 1110 10.74 -27.94 -31.51
C TYR A 1110 10.30 -29.23 -32.18
N GLY A 1111 8.99 -29.43 -32.33
CA GLY A 1111 8.58 -30.60 -33.08
C GLY A 1111 7.18 -30.60 -33.61
N GLU A 1112 6.98 -31.57 -34.48
CA GLU A 1112 5.81 -31.72 -35.33
C GLU A 1112 5.33 -33.17 -35.25
N TYR A 1113 4.04 -33.36 -34.97
CA TYR A 1113 3.41 -34.67 -34.88
C TYR A 1113 2.14 -34.70 -35.73
N LYS A 1114 2.12 -35.54 -36.78
CA LYS A 1114 0.93 -35.78 -37.62
C LYS A 1114 0.20 -34.49 -38.10
N ASN A 1115 0.97 -33.43 -38.37
CA ASN A 1115 0.41 -32.24 -39.03
C ASN A 1115 0.04 -32.58 -40.48
N TYR A 1116 -0.97 -31.91 -41.02
CA TYR A 1116 -1.54 -32.24 -42.33
C TYR A 1116 -1.86 -30.98 -43.15
N GLY A 1117 -2.09 -31.16 -44.45
CA GLY A 1117 -2.27 -30.06 -45.39
C GLY A 1117 -1.00 -29.72 -46.19
N PRO A 1118 -1.11 -28.86 -47.21
CA PRO A 1118 -0.03 -28.61 -48.17
C PRO A 1118 1.24 -27.99 -47.54
N GLY A 1119 1.13 -27.26 -46.43
CA GLY A 1119 2.27 -26.69 -45.70
C GLY A 1119 2.93 -27.62 -44.67
N ALA A 1120 2.36 -28.81 -44.46
CA ALA A 1120 2.79 -29.73 -43.39
C ALA A 1120 3.92 -30.69 -43.81
N SER A 1121 4.39 -30.64 -45.06
CA SER A 1121 5.46 -31.51 -45.53
C SER A 1121 6.74 -31.33 -44.70
N LEU A 1122 7.29 -32.46 -44.24
CA LEU A 1122 8.50 -32.50 -43.42
C LEU A 1122 9.80 -32.51 -44.25
N SER A 1123 9.73 -32.74 -45.57
CA SER A 1123 10.92 -32.96 -46.41
C SER A 1123 11.86 -31.76 -46.50
N GLY A 1124 11.33 -30.55 -46.36
CA GLY A 1124 12.09 -29.29 -46.44
C GLY A 1124 12.42 -28.66 -45.09
N ARG A 1125 12.09 -29.33 -43.97
CA ARG A 1125 12.25 -28.77 -42.62
C ARG A 1125 13.74 -28.59 -42.25
N VAL A 1126 13.99 -27.67 -41.33
CA VAL A 1126 15.32 -27.44 -40.76
C VAL A 1126 15.92 -28.73 -40.17
N LYS A 1127 17.24 -28.83 -40.18
CA LYS A 1127 18.01 -29.97 -39.63
C LYS A 1127 18.71 -29.62 -38.31
N TRP A 1128 18.13 -28.72 -37.53
CA TRP A 1128 18.73 -28.29 -36.26
C TRP A 1128 18.71 -29.43 -35.23
N PRO A 1129 19.71 -29.56 -34.35
CA PRO A 1129 19.74 -30.63 -33.37
C PRO A 1129 18.53 -30.66 -32.42
N GLY A 1130 17.97 -29.49 -32.07
CA GLY A 1130 16.77 -29.37 -31.24
C GLY A 1130 15.44 -29.55 -31.98
N TYR A 1131 15.46 -29.75 -33.29
CA TYR A 1131 14.26 -30.02 -34.08
C TYR A 1131 13.96 -31.52 -34.13
N HIS A 1132 12.69 -31.88 -33.90
CA HIS A 1132 12.25 -33.25 -33.75
C HIS A 1132 11.00 -33.53 -34.59
N ILE A 1133 11.12 -34.46 -35.53
CA ILE A 1133 9.97 -35.13 -36.12
C ILE A 1133 9.48 -36.17 -35.11
N ILE A 1134 8.28 -35.97 -34.57
CA ILE A 1134 7.73 -36.88 -33.56
C ILE A 1134 7.07 -38.05 -34.28
N SER A 1135 7.69 -39.22 -34.20
CA SER A 1135 7.12 -40.47 -34.74
C SER A 1135 6.39 -41.28 -33.67
N ASP A 1136 6.85 -41.22 -32.42
CA ASP A 1136 6.28 -41.94 -31.30
C ASP A 1136 5.15 -41.15 -30.62
N SER A 1137 3.96 -41.76 -30.57
CA SER A 1137 2.78 -41.19 -29.92
C SER A 1137 2.96 -40.99 -28.41
N SER A 1138 3.84 -41.76 -27.77
CA SER A 1138 4.15 -41.59 -26.35
C SER A 1138 4.84 -40.25 -26.07
N THR A 1139 5.71 -39.81 -27.00
CA THR A 1139 6.37 -38.51 -26.94
C THR A 1139 5.36 -37.38 -27.19
N ALA A 1140 4.51 -37.50 -28.21
CA ALA A 1140 3.46 -36.52 -28.48
C ALA A 1140 2.46 -36.38 -27.31
N THR A 1141 2.16 -37.47 -26.59
CA THR A 1141 1.26 -37.46 -25.44
C THR A 1141 1.74 -36.56 -24.29
N PHE A 1142 3.04 -36.26 -24.17
CA PHE A 1142 3.52 -35.30 -23.18
C PHE A 1142 3.04 -33.87 -23.43
N PHE A 1143 2.80 -33.55 -24.69
CA PHE A 1143 2.41 -32.21 -25.12
C PHE A 1143 0.89 -32.05 -25.18
N THR A 1144 0.09 -33.07 -24.90
CA THR A 1144 -1.38 -32.92 -24.92
C THR A 1144 -1.86 -32.07 -23.76
N ALA A 1145 -3.00 -31.39 -23.93
CA ALA A 1145 -3.57 -30.51 -22.90
C ALA A 1145 -3.70 -31.20 -21.53
N GLY A 1146 -4.01 -32.51 -21.49
CA GLY A 1146 -4.15 -33.25 -20.24
C GLY A 1146 -2.84 -33.43 -19.45
N ARG A 1147 -1.69 -33.53 -20.11
CA ARG A 1147 -0.38 -33.73 -19.45
C ARG A 1147 0.47 -32.47 -19.41
N PHE A 1148 0.51 -31.70 -20.49
CA PHE A 1148 1.41 -30.57 -20.64
C PHE A 1148 1.11 -29.43 -19.64
N ILE A 1149 -0.17 -29.18 -19.41
CA ILE A 1149 -0.67 -28.12 -18.51
C ILE A 1149 -1.46 -28.69 -17.32
N ASP A 1150 -1.27 -29.98 -17.01
CA ASP A 1150 -2.06 -30.72 -16.02
C ASP A 1150 -3.58 -30.59 -16.23
N GLY A 1151 -4.04 -30.47 -17.48
CA GLY A 1151 -5.40 -30.02 -17.79
C GLY A 1151 -6.50 -30.88 -17.17
N ARG A 1152 -6.23 -32.17 -16.92
CA ARG A 1152 -7.18 -33.07 -16.23
C ARG A 1152 -7.52 -32.63 -14.80
N SER A 1153 -6.64 -31.88 -14.15
CA SER A 1153 -6.80 -31.46 -12.75
C SER A 1153 -7.63 -30.18 -12.58
N TRP A 1154 -7.78 -29.36 -13.61
CA TRP A 1154 -8.39 -28.04 -13.47
C TRP A 1154 -9.32 -27.61 -14.61
N LEU A 1155 -9.10 -28.07 -15.85
CA LEU A 1155 -10.00 -27.74 -16.97
C LEU A 1155 -11.44 -28.24 -16.79
N PRO A 1156 -11.71 -29.42 -16.19
CA PRO A 1156 -13.08 -29.84 -15.94
C PRO A 1156 -13.90 -28.82 -15.12
N GLY A 1157 -13.27 -28.11 -14.16
CA GLY A 1157 -13.91 -27.06 -13.36
C GLY A 1157 -14.18 -25.75 -14.11
N THR A 1158 -13.74 -25.64 -15.37
CA THR A 1158 -14.04 -24.48 -16.24
C THR A 1158 -15.31 -24.66 -17.06
N GLY A 1159 -15.84 -25.89 -17.12
CA GLY A 1159 -16.89 -26.29 -18.06
C GLY A 1159 -16.44 -26.41 -19.52
N ILE A 1160 -15.27 -25.91 -19.91
CA ILE A 1160 -14.84 -25.96 -21.31
C ILE A 1160 -14.53 -27.41 -21.72
N LYS A 1161 -15.21 -27.92 -22.75
CA LYS A 1161 -14.92 -29.24 -23.31
C LYS A 1161 -13.54 -29.23 -23.97
N PHE A 1162 -12.72 -30.22 -23.64
CA PHE A 1162 -11.36 -30.35 -24.16
C PHE A 1162 -10.98 -31.82 -24.40
N THR A 1163 -10.04 -32.04 -25.31
CA THR A 1163 -9.43 -33.36 -25.53
C THR A 1163 -8.20 -33.47 -24.65
N SER A 1164 -8.19 -34.39 -23.67
CA SER A 1164 -7.06 -34.51 -22.74
C SER A 1164 -5.81 -35.20 -23.35
N GLY A 1165 -6.01 -36.02 -24.38
CA GLY A 1165 -4.96 -36.78 -25.07
C GLY A 1165 -4.86 -36.43 -26.55
N LEU A 1166 -4.25 -37.33 -27.33
CA LEU A 1166 -4.26 -37.27 -28.79
C LEU A 1166 -5.65 -37.69 -29.29
N SER A 1167 -6.18 -36.96 -30.25
CA SER A 1167 -7.30 -37.35 -31.10
C SER A 1167 -6.86 -38.51 -32.00
N ASN A 1168 -7.71 -39.54 -32.12
CA ASN A 1168 -7.50 -40.65 -33.06
C ASN A 1168 -7.78 -40.24 -34.49
#